data_AF-A0A7Y0AEM0-F1
#
_entry.id   AF-A0A7Y0AEM0-F1
#
_cell.length_a   1.000
_cell.length_b   1.000
_cell.length_c   1.000
_cell.angle_alpha   90.00
_cell.angle_beta   90.00
_cell.angle_gamma   90.00
#
_symmetry.space_group_name_H-M   'P 1'
#
loop_
_entity.id
_entity.type
_entity.pdbx_description
1 polymer ?
#
loop_
_entity_poly.entity_id
_entity_poly.type
_entity_poly.pdbx_seq_one_letter_code
_entity_poly.pdbx_strand_id
1 'polypeptide(L)'
;MRCFTWLLGSLLIFGLGLTQTRAQSVAGPLVPARPIAHLSPPDTTFADLEFLRGELDGARVVFLGEPTHGEGNVLAAKARLVAYLQQRLGFTTLAMESGFFSLHKAQQEIETGKSVAKNMAASIFPIWMQTQEFQTVLPLVGPDGGGLRLMGFDPQLSGDYSDDLTDDLEDFLESEKGAKNLNYTLLDDVAGYMEEHFAFPATLTLGAYEAELAKAAPLLARAANAPQASRRAEAAFWQQCLRSLGALARDYARHDPNAKTADTFVAADSNPRDAQMADNLLWYLRQHPTEKVICWGALPHFANHVEVLQNDELRDYRPMGRAVKTALGPNQVYILGTLAGGGSHGMRGTAGTPVPAPAPGTLEASLLAAVPTPYAFVSLKHDAPGRQLTTYAFDYQPIAGPWSEVVDGFVFFRSVEPPHWVAADSTASAAAPDTAALGAPAAAQAAPPGSLSPAPGRGGTVLRRTVAVANVAGVRPVRGVVLDQRTRQPVPYASVQLPELGRGTVADGQGRFTVALPGPTPLQVSSLGYTTATVRSPAGTEELTVLLTPAAYTLEEVRVAARPLPTAEAILQNAVKRIPLNYEQQDYAAEVYTYQRVTSFDTLQLEDEYVSRFRVPAGYQHFTGNFMGSGDYPSRQLQQLHVLRRGPDTLRYKPGGRYGDPQGHDLWAADPVRTSPLFKNRGARRFQLKLDSVRYRGADTLYVLSFAARNANHRSTGTYLTGVYQGRVVVRRRDYAVLRYEALWQLDTATYNGVARKNFGRPTQVASLYSLLFSADRTTHVVTYAKAANGRYYVRRSVGQTANAGRSVKGQPFNMQSYTAHFFTILPEAGPPPLLPARNQPRTPAPAVPDRPEFWRSYQRPALP
;
A
#
# COMPACT_ATOMS: atom_id res chain seq x y z
N MET A 1 9.61 5.15 8.24
CA MET A 1 9.23 5.86 9.49
C MET A 1 9.36 7.38 9.33
N ARG A 2 8.54 8.18 10.03
CA ARG A 2 8.54 9.68 10.00
C ARG A 2 8.45 10.34 8.61
N CYS A 3 7.44 9.92 7.87
CA CYS A 3 6.49 10.79 7.16
C CYS A 3 5.25 9.95 7.32
N PHE A 4 4.31 10.41 8.15
CA PHE A 4 2.98 9.83 8.14
C PHE A 4 2.31 10.38 6.90
N THR A 5 1.78 9.47 6.09
CA THR A 5 0.47 9.65 5.45
C THR A 5 -0.40 10.60 6.27
N TRP A 6 -0.65 11.78 5.71
CA TRP A 6 -1.64 12.79 6.13
C TRP A 6 -2.41 12.43 7.40
N LEU A 7 -1.81 12.70 8.56
CA LEU A 7 -2.41 12.31 9.82
C LEU A 7 -3.69 13.15 10.01
N LEU A 8 -4.80 12.43 10.13
CA LEU A 8 -6.10 12.82 10.66
C LEU A 8 -7.06 13.66 9.76
N GLY A 9 -6.60 14.39 8.74
CA GLY A 9 -7.36 15.41 7.98
C GLY A 9 -8.62 15.01 7.16
N SER A 10 -9.12 13.78 7.28
CA SER A 10 -10.42 13.33 6.72
C SER A 10 -10.98 12.08 7.40
N LEU A 11 -10.20 11.45 8.29
CA LEU A 11 -10.44 10.10 8.81
C LEU A 11 -10.23 9.96 10.31
N LEU A 12 -9.61 10.95 11.00
CA LEU A 12 -9.33 10.84 12.45
C LEU A 12 -9.31 12.15 13.26
N ILE A 13 -9.64 13.33 12.71
CA ILE A 13 -9.76 14.57 13.50
C ILE A 13 -11.10 15.26 13.22
N PHE A 14 -11.83 15.50 14.30
CA PHE A 14 -12.90 16.48 14.36
C PHE A 14 -12.28 17.81 14.78
N GLY A 15 -11.75 18.54 13.78
CA GLY A 15 -10.80 19.65 13.93
C GLY A 15 -11.36 20.95 14.51
N LEU A 16 -12.22 20.85 15.52
CA LEU A 16 -12.90 21.95 16.17
C LEU A 16 -11.91 23.05 16.57
N GLY A 17 -12.05 24.22 15.96
CA GLY A 17 -11.12 25.34 16.16
C GLY A 17 -11.05 25.74 17.64
N LEU A 18 -9.83 26.02 18.14
CA LEU A 18 -9.56 26.37 19.55
C LEU A 18 -10.10 27.76 19.94
N THR A 19 -11.42 27.92 19.99
CA THR A 19 -12.10 29.09 20.56
C THR A 19 -12.26 28.90 22.07
N GLN A 20 -11.41 29.53 22.88
CA GLN A 20 -11.51 29.50 24.34
C GLN A 20 -12.70 30.34 24.85
N THR A 21 -13.91 29.79 24.79
CA THR A 21 -15.09 30.35 25.46
C THR A 21 -14.99 30.11 26.97
N ARG A 22 -14.86 31.20 27.74
CA ARG A 22 -14.65 31.15 29.20
C ARG A 22 -15.96 30.91 29.96
N ALA A 23 -16.50 29.70 29.85
CA ALA A 23 -17.72 29.28 30.54
C ALA A 23 -17.60 29.42 32.07
N GLN A 24 -18.63 30.00 32.71
CA GLN A 24 -18.78 29.99 34.16
C GLN A 24 -19.63 28.78 34.56
N SER A 25 -19.03 27.80 35.24
CA SER A 25 -19.74 26.61 35.73
C SER A 25 -20.43 26.88 37.08
N VAL A 26 -21.75 26.79 37.11
CA VAL A 26 -22.52 26.65 38.36
C VAL A 26 -22.70 25.16 38.64
N ALA A 27 -22.31 24.70 39.82
CA ALA A 27 -22.37 23.28 40.18
C ALA A 27 -23.82 22.81 40.39
N GLY A 28 -24.41 22.22 39.35
CA GLY A 28 -25.67 21.49 39.47
C GLY A 28 -25.52 20.15 40.21
N PRO A 29 -26.63 19.49 40.63
CA PRO A 29 -26.59 18.21 41.34
C PRO A 29 -25.88 17.12 40.51
N LEU A 30 -25.27 16.12 41.14
CA LEU A 30 -24.59 15.04 40.41
C LEU A 30 -25.55 14.33 39.44
N VAL A 31 -25.09 13.99 38.23
CA VAL A 31 -25.82 13.05 37.37
C VAL A 31 -25.58 11.64 37.93
N PRO A 32 -26.63 10.82 38.15
CA PRO A 32 -26.50 9.41 38.53
C PRO A 32 -25.51 8.63 37.64
N ALA A 33 -24.69 7.81 38.27
CA ALA A 33 -23.72 6.95 37.60
C ALA A 33 -23.79 5.54 38.17
N ARG A 34 -23.84 4.53 37.30
CA ARG A 34 -23.88 3.10 37.63
C ARG A 34 -22.46 2.53 37.51
N PRO A 35 -21.79 2.12 38.60
CA PRO A 35 -20.48 1.50 38.52
C PRO A 35 -20.49 0.26 37.64
N ILE A 36 -19.48 0.12 36.77
CA ILE A 36 -19.21 -1.10 36.02
C ILE A 36 -17.91 -1.68 36.57
N ALA A 37 -17.88 -2.99 36.84
CA ALA A 37 -16.73 -3.64 37.47
C ALA A 37 -15.60 -3.82 36.46
N HIS A 38 -15.93 -4.38 35.28
CA HIS A 38 -14.95 -4.70 34.24
C HIS A 38 -15.49 -4.35 32.84
N LEU A 39 -14.62 -3.87 31.95
CA LEU A 39 -14.94 -3.67 30.54
C LEU A 39 -13.97 -4.41 29.59
N SER A 40 -13.11 -5.28 30.13
CA SER A 40 -12.21 -6.10 29.31
C SER A 40 -12.95 -7.34 28.76
N PRO A 41 -12.79 -7.68 27.46
CA PRO A 41 -13.45 -8.82 26.82
C PRO A 41 -13.37 -10.21 27.50
N PRO A 42 -12.35 -10.57 28.31
CA PRO A 42 -12.29 -11.90 28.95
C PRO A 42 -13.42 -12.20 29.96
N ASP A 43 -14.13 -11.20 30.47
CA ASP A 43 -15.31 -11.43 31.31
C ASP A 43 -16.59 -11.53 30.47
N THR A 44 -17.02 -12.77 30.26
CA THR A 44 -18.21 -13.19 29.51
C THR A 44 -19.44 -13.43 30.40
N THR A 45 -19.39 -13.11 31.70
CA THR A 45 -20.57 -13.25 32.58
C THR A 45 -21.64 -12.22 32.23
N PHE A 46 -21.20 -10.99 31.92
CA PHE A 46 -22.00 -9.79 31.66
C PHE A 46 -22.94 -9.36 32.80
N ALA A 47 -22.73 -9.85 34.03
CA ALA A 47 -23.61 -9.56 35.16
C ALA A 47 -23.69 -8.06 35.49
N ASP A 48 -22.61 -7.30 35.28
CA ASP A 48 -22.54 -5.86 35.43
C ASP A 48 -23.06 -5.06 34.21
N LEU A 49 -23.50 -5.74 33.14
CA LEU A 49 -24.11 -5.14 31.94
C LEU A 49 -25.61 -5.43 31.77
N GLU A 50 -26.20 -6.38 32.51
CA GLU A 50 -27.61 -6.76 32.35
C GLU A 50 -28.62 -5.60 32.55
N PHE A 51 -28.22 -4.51 33.22
CA PHE A 51 -29.04 -3.29 33.28
C PHE A 51 -29.31 -2.68 31.88
N LEU A 52 -28.40 -2.88 30.92
CA LEU A 52 -28.55 -2.42 29.53
C LEU A 52 -29.73 -3.09 28.82
N ARG A 53 -30.27 -4.21 29.35
CA ARG A 53 -31.48 -4.84 28.83
C ARG A 53 -32.71 -3.91 28.88
N GLY A 54 -32.78 -3.04 29.89
CA GLY A 54 -33.83 -2.01 29.99
C GLY A 54 -33.46 -0.70 29.30
N GLU A 55 -32.19 -0.28 29.40
CA GLU A 55 -31.69 0.96 28.77
C GLU A 55 -31.86 0.94 27.24
N LEU A 56 -31.57 -0.22 26.63
CA LEU A 56 -31.59 -0.48 25.19
C LEU A 56 -32.89 -1.17 24.72
N ASP A 57 -33.97 -1.14 25.52
CA ASP A 57 -35.25 -1.70 25.08
C ASP A 57 -35.81 -0.94 23.87
N GLY A 58 -36.45 -1.66 22.95
CA GLY A 58 -36.88 -1.17 21.64
C GLY A 58 -35.75 -0.86 20.63
N ALA A 59 -34.48 -0.77 21.06
CA ALA A 59 -33.38 -0.38 20.19
C ALA A 59 -33.07 -1.46 19.15
N ARG A 60 -33.18 -1.10 17.86
CA ARG A 60 -32.79 -1.92 16.70
C ARG A 60 -31.36 -1.61 16.24
N VAL A 61 -30.94 -0.36 16.38
CA VAL A 61 -29.58 0.12 16.08
C VAL A 61 -28.94 0.62 17.38
N VAL A 62 -27.73 0.15 17.67
CA VAL A 62 -26.91 0.67 18.77
C VAL A 62 -25.61 1.22 18.19
N PHE A 63 -25.43 2.53 18.28
CA PHE A 63 -24.21 3.21 17.92
C PHE A 63 -23.23 3.18 19.10
N LEU A 64 -22.05 2.57 18.90
CA LEU A 64 -20.94 2.51 19.85
C LEU A 64 -19.86 3.52 19.44
N GLY A 65 -20.00 4.75 19.90
CA GLY A 65 -19.09 5.86 19.58
C GLY A 65 -17.86 5.89 20.47
N GLU A 66 -16.70 6.11 19.87
CA GLU A 66 -15.42 6.41 20.54
C GLU A 66 -15.02 7.89 20.35
N PRO A 67 -14.25 8.51 21.27
CA PRO A 67 -14.04 9.96 21.26
C PRO A 67 -12.93 10.35 20.28
N THR A 68 -11.94 9.47 20.11
CA THR A 68 -11.01 9.40 18.98
C THR A 68 -10.80 7.91 18.64
N HIS A 69 -9.94 7.58 17.67
CA HIS A 69 -9.55 6.20 17.36
C HIS A 69 -8.32 5.72 18.15
N GLY A 70 -8.08 6.30 19.33
CA GLY A 70 -6.80 6.27 20.03
C GLY A 70 -6.79 5.57 21.38
N GLU A 71 -7.90 5.00 21.83
CA GLU A 71 -8.12 4.54 23.20
C GLU A 71 -8.33 3.01 23.27
N GLY A 72 -7.26 2.25 23.54
CA GLY A 72 -7.27 0.78 23.58
C GLY A 72 -8.33 0.21 24.52
N ASN A 73 -8.41 0.73 25.75
CA ASN A 73 -9.41 0.26 26.71
C ASN A 73 -10.86 0.67 26.35
N VAL A 74 -11.08 1.69 25.50
CA VAL A 74 -12.39 1.96 24.89
C VAL A 74 -12.69 0.95 23.78
N LEU A 75 -11.73 0.59 22.93
CA LEU A 75 -11.91 -0.48 21.94
C LEU A 75 -12.23 -1.82 22.63
N ALA A 76 -11.56 -2.13 23.74
CA ALA A 76 -11.82 -3.31 24.56
C ALA A 76 -13.25 -3.31 25.13
N ALA A 77 -13.70 -2.17 25.67
CA ALA A 77 -15.06 -1.99 26.17
C ALA A 77 -16.11 -2.16 25.06
N LYS A 78 -15.87 -1.55 23.89
CA LYS A 78 -16.74 -1.71 22.72
C LYS A 78 -16.80 -3.17 22.26
N ALA A 79 -15.71 -3.92 22.31
CA ALA A 79 -15.70 -5.35 22.01
C ALA A 79 -16.48 -6.20 23.04
N ARG A 80 -16.34 -5.94 24.35
CA ARG A 80 -17.18 -6.59 25.39
C ARG A 80 -18.66 -6.26 25.22
N LEU A 81 -18.98 -5.02 24.83
CA LEU A 81 -20.35 -4.59 24.50
C LEU A 81 -20.88 -5.30 23.25
N VAL A 82 -20.10 -5.45 22.18
CA VAL A 82 -20.49 -6.23 20.98
C VAL A 82 -20.85 -7.68 21.37
N ALA A 83 -20.04 -8.32 22.20
CA ALA A 83 -20.31 -9.68 22.70
C ALA A 83 -21.60 -9.74 23.54
N TYR A 84 -21.82 -8.80 24.44
CA TYR A 84 -23.06 -8.70 25.22
C TYR A 84 -24.30 -8.49 24.33
N LEU A 85 -24.24 -7.53 23.39
CA LEU A 85 -25.33 -7.21 22.48
C LEU A 85 -25.74 -8.43 21.64
N GLN A 86 -24.76 -9.17 21.11
CA GLN A 86 -24.98 -10.44 20.42
C GLN A 86 -25.63 -11.49 21.35
N GLN A 87 -24.94 -11.83 22.44
CA GLN A 87 -25.23 -13.04 23.24
C GLN A 87 -26.38 -12.88 24.24
N ARG A 88 -26.78 -11.63 24.57
CA ARG A 88 -27.82 -11.34 25.57
C ARG A 88 -29.02 -10.56 25.03
N LEU A 89 -28.83 -9.72 24.00
CA LEU A 89 -29.87 -8.84 23.44
C LEU A 89 -30.22 -9.10 21.96
N GLY A 90 -29.69 -10.17 21.37
CA GLY A 90 -30.10 -10.67 20.04
C GLY A 90 -29.68 -9.77 18.88
N PHE A 91 -28.54 -9.09 18.98
CA PHE A 91 -27.96 -8.37 17.85
C PHE A 91 -27.28 -9.34 16.88
N THR A 92 -27.51 -9.16 15.58
CA THR A 92 -27.16 -10.12 14.52
C THR A 92 -26.08 -9.63 13.57
N THR A 93 -25.76 -8.33 13.60
CA THR A 93 -24.97 -7.68 12.55
C THR A 93 -24.06 -6.62 13.15
N LEU A 94 -22.77 -6.67 12.81
CA LEU A 94 -21.76 -5.67 13.11
C LEU A 94 -21.57 -4.78 11.88
N ALA A 95 -21.93 -3.51 12.01
CA ALA A 95 -21.73 -2.48 11.01
C ALA A 95 -20.54 -1.60 11.38
N MET A 96 -19.57 -1.45 10.46
CA MET A 96 -18.35 -0.67 10.69
C MET A 96 -18.35 0.64 9.90
N GLU A 97 -17.71 1.65 10.48
CA GLU A 97 -17.17 2.83 9.78
C GLU A 97 -15.98 2.39 8.91
N SER A 98 -16.26 1.60 7.89
CA SER A 98 -15.34 1.11 6.88
C SER A 98 -16.12 0.81 5.60
N GLY A 99 -15.41 0.63 4.49
CA GLY A 99 -15.95 0.72 3.15
C GLY A 99 -17.11 -0.23 2.86
N PHE A 100 -18.21 0.37 2.40
CA PHE A 100 -19.45 -0.31 2.00
C PHE A 100 -19.20 -1.48 1.05
N PHE A 101 -18.33 -1.30 0.06
CA PHE A 101 -17.96 -2.37 -0.86
C PHE A 101 -17.15 -3.48 -0.19
N SER A 102 -16.05 -3.12 0.47
CA SER A 102 -15.07 -4.07 1.00
C SER A 102 -15.66 -5.01 2.05
N LEU A 103 -16.60 -4.53 2.87
CA LEU A 103 -17.25 -5.35 3.89
C LEU A 103 -18.40 -6.21 3.35
N HIS A 104 -19.12 -5.78 2.31
CA HIS A 104 -20.05 -6.66 1.57
C HIS A 104 -19.30 -7.84 0.95
N LYS A 105 -18.16 -7.58 0.30
CA LYS A 105 -17.29 -8.63 -0.24
C LYS A 105 -16.72 -9.53 0.87
N ALA A 106 -16.29 -8.97 1.99
CA ALA A 106 -15.82 -9.76 3.13
C ALA A 106 -16.91 -10.71 3.67
N GLN A 107 -18.16 -10.23 3.76
CA GLN A 107 -19.32 -11.01 4.18
C GLN A 107 -19.64 -12.15 3.20
N GLN A 108 -19.72 -11.88 1.89
CA GLN A 108 -19.88 -12.92 0.85
C GLN A 108 -18.79 -14.01 0.98
N GLU A 109 -17.53 -13.60 1.17
CA GLU A 109 -16.42 -14.54 1.28
C GLU A 109 -16.52 -15.37 2.58
N ILE A 110 -16.98 -14.80 3.70
CA ILE A 110 -17.27 -15.52 4.95
C ILE A 110 -18.42 -16.53 4.76
N GLU A 111 -19.47 -16.16 4.03
CA GLU A 111 -20.60 -17.06 3.70
C GLU A 111 -20.17 -18.28 2.88
N THR A 112 -19.11 -18.16 2.05
CA THR A 112 -18.49 -19.31 1.38
C THR A 112 -17.56 -20.15 2.26
N GLY A 113 -17.47 -19.85 3.56
CA GLY A 113 -16.63 -20.55 4.53
C GLY A 113 -15.15 -20.12 4.54
N LYS A 114 -14.80 -18.97 3.96
CA LYS A 114 -13.42 -18.43 4.03
C LYS A 114 -13.15 -17.77 5.38
N SER A 115 -11.87 -17.57 5.67
CA SER A 115 -11.40 -17.12 6.99
C SER A 115 -11.90 -15.70 7.34
N VAL A 116 -12.77 -15.63 8.34
CA VAL A 116 -13.25 -14.37 8.97
C VAL A 116 -12.11 -13.39 9.24
N ALA A 117 -11.04 -13.84 9.91
CA ALA A 117 -9.89 -12.99 10.23
C ALA A 117 -9.23 -12.36 8.99
N LYS A 118 -9.07 -13.12 7.89
CA LYS A 118 -8.51 -12.60 6.63
C LYS A 118 -9.45 -11.65 5.93
N ASN A 119 -10.74 -11.96 5.91
CA ASN A 119 -11.74 -11.16 5.20
C ASN A 119 -11.98 -9.83 5.94
N MET A 120 -11.94 -9.82 7.28
CA MET A 120 -11.94 -8.60 8.11
C MET A 120 -10.65 -7.79 7.91
N ALA A 121 -9.47 -8.43 7.89
CA ALA A 121 -8.20 -7.76 7.60
C ALA A 121 -8.16 -7.10 6.21
N ALA A 122 -8.81 -7.70 5.22
CA ALA A 122 -8.90 -7.21 3.85
C ALA A 122 -10.00 -6.14 3.64
N SER A 123 -10.70 -5.69 4.69
CA SER A 123 -11.86 -4.79 4.54
C SER A 123 -11.99 -3.68 5.61
N ILE A 124 -11.70 -3.95 6.89
CA ILE A 124 -11.84 -2.98 7.98
C ILE A 124 -10.61 -2.07 8.01
N PHE A 125 -10.79 -0.76 8.28
CA PHE A 125 -9.65 0.15 8.41
C PHE A 125 -8.66 -0.33 9.50
N PRO A 126 -7.35 -0.44 9.20
CA PRO A 126 -6.34 -0.90 10.15
C PRO A 126 -6.18 -0.11 11.45
N ILE A 127 -6.86 1.04 11.60
CA ILE A 127 -6.94 1.80 12.85
C ILE A 127 -7.57 0.98 13.99
N TRP A 128 -8.57 0.14 13.69
CA TRP A 128 -9.09 -0.87 14.61
C TRP A 128 -8.49 -2.24 14.35
N MET A 129 -8.43 -2.65 13.08
CA MET A 129 -8.17 -4.05 12.70
C MET A 129 -6.75 -4.56 13.03
N GLN A 130 -5.82 -3.68 13.42
CA GLN A 130 -4.50 -4.05 13.94
C GLN A 130 -4.34 -3.83 15.45
N THR A 131 -5.41 -3.58 16.19
CA THR A 131 -5.39 -3.51 17.66
C THR A 131 -5.73 -4.87 18.26
N GLN A 132 -5.07 -5.25 19.36
CA GLN A 132 -5.28 -6.52 20.06
C GLN A 132 -6.68 -6.57 20.66
N GLU A 133 -7.16 -5.42 21.12
CA GLU A 133 -8.47 -5.22 21.70
C GLU A 133 -9.59 -5.52 20.68
N PHE A 134 -9.44 -5.06 19.43
CA PHE A 134 -10.38 -5.40 18.35
C PHE A 134 -10.29 -6.86 17.88
N GLN A 135 -9.16 -7.55 18.05
CA GLN A 135 -9.07 -8.99 17.68
C GLN A 135 -10.08 -9.85 18.43
N THR A 136 -10.51 -9.41 19.63
CA THR A 136 -11.53 -10.10 20.42
C THR A 136 -12.93 -10.11 19.79
N VAL A 137 -13.16 -9.31 18.74
CA VAL A 137 -14.41 -9.28 17.96
C VAL A 137 -14.46 -10.40 16.90
N LEU A 138 -13.30 -10.87 16.39
CA LEU A 138 -13.24 -11.86 15.32
C LEU A 138 -14.01 -13.17 15.61
N PRO A 139 -13.95 -13.76 16.83
CA PRO A 139 -14.72 -14.98 17.15
C PRO A 139 -16.24 -14.78 17.24
N LEU A 140 -16.72 -13.53 17.25
CA LEU A 140 -18.14 -13.19 17.30
C LEU A 140 -18.76 -13.15 15.89
N VAL A 141 -17.93 -12.99 14.85
CA VAL A 141 -18.31 -12.80 13.45
C VAL A 141 -18.34 -14.15 12.72
N GLY A 142 -19.30 -14.34 11.82
CA GLY A 142 -19.45 -15.61 11.10
C GLY A 142 -20.44 -15.54 9.93
N PRO A 143 -20.68 -16.68 9.24
CA PRO A 143 -21.73 -16.78 8.23
C PRO A 143 -23.12 -16.67 8.87
N ASP A 144 -24.15 -16.48 8.04
CA ASP A 144 -25.54 -16.32 8.47
C ASP A 144 -26.00 -17.41 9.46
N GLY A 145 -26.46 -16.98 10.64
CA GLY A 145 -26.88 -17.87 11.73
C GLY A 145 -25.73 -18.50 12.54
N GLY A 146 -24.48 -18.38 12.08
CA GLY A 146 -23.27 -18.85 12.77
C GLY A 146 -22.51 -17.76 13.55
N GLY A 147 -22.83 -16.49 13.37
CA GLY A 147 -22.21 -15.37 14.08
C GLY A 147 -22.87 -14.02 13.74
N LEU A 148 -22.20 -12.92 14.08
CA LEU A 148 -22.53 -11.59 13.57
C LEU A 148 -22.20 -11.51 12.07
N ARG A 149 -23.13 -11.01 11.25
CA ARG A 149 -22.82 -10.55 9.89
C ARG A 149 -21.94 -9.31 9.92
N LEU A 150 -21.20 -9.07 8.84
CA LEU A 150 -20.50 -7.82 8.58
C LEU A 150 -21.27 -6.94 7.57
N MET A 151 -21.26 -5.64 7.79
CA MET A 151 -21.50 -4.63 6.76
C MET A 151 -20.63 -3.39 6.99
N GLY A 152 -20.29 -2.66 5.93
CA GLY A 152 -19.66 -1.34 6.02
C GLY A 152 -20.65 -0.26 5.65
N PHE A 153 -20.65 0.89 6.32
CA PHE A 153 -21.47 2.04 5.91
C PHE A 153 -20.67 3.18 5.27
N ASP A 154 -19.35 3.21 5.42
CA ASP A 154 -18.51 4.29 4.89
C ASP A 154 -18.53 4.29 3.34
N PRO A 155 -18.78 5.43 2.67
CA PRO A 155 -18.56 5.55 1.23
C PRO A 155 -17.07 5.44 0.84
N GLN A 156 -16.12 5.68 1.75
CA GLN A 156 -14.68 5.55 1.49
C GLN A 156 -14.28 4.10 1.17
N LEU A 157 -13.18 3.93 0.44
CA LEU A 157 -12.63 2.62 0.09
C LEU A 157 -11.58 2.18 1.13
N SER A 158 -11.65 0.92 1.57
CA SER A 158 -10.85 0.40 2.70
C SER A 158 -10.41 -1.05 2.51
N GLY A 159 -9.27 -1.40 3.11
CA GLY A 159 -8.69 -2.75 3.02
C GLY A 159 -8.18 -3.11 1.62
N ASP A 160 -7.77 -4.36 1.41
CA ASP A 160 -7.26 -4.84 0.12
C ASP A 160 -8.38 -5.12 -0.91
N TYR A 161 -9.64 -5.27 -0.50
CA TYR A 161 -10.73 -5.56 -1.43
C TYR A 161 -11.13 -4.38 -2.33
N SER A 162 -10.76 -3.13 -1.98
CA SER A 162 -10.97 -1.95 -2.83
C SER A 162 -10.42 -2.12 -4.25
N ASP A 163 -9.24 -2.75 -4.38
CA ASP A 163 -8.57 -3.10 -5.65
C ASP A 163 -9.52 -3.86 -6.61
N ASP A 164 -10.36 -4.75 -6.08
CA ASP A 164 -11.22 -5.64 -6.86
C ASP A 164 -12.56 -5.00 -7.29
N LEU A 165 -12.92 -3.81 -6.77
CA LEU A 165 -14.27 -3.22 -6.94
C LEU A 165 -14.73 -3.19 -8.39
N THR A 166 -13.88 -2.72 -9.29
CA THR A 166 -14.21 -2.60 -10.71
C THR A 166 -14.25 -3.96 -11.41
N ASP A 167 -13.41 -4.91 -10.97
CA ASP A 167 -13.35 -6.27 -11.47
C ASP A 167 -14.58 -7.09 -11.09
N ASP A 168 -15.10 -6.92 -9.86
CA ASP A 168 -16.34 -7.57 -9.41
C ASP A 168 -17.58 -6.95 -10.06
N LEU A 169 -17.57 -5.64 -10.35
CA LEU A 169 -18.63 -5.00 -11.13
C LEU A 169 -18.65 -5.51 -12.58
N GLU A 170 -17.49 -5.68 -13.22
CA GLU A 170 -17.40 -6.28 -14.57
C GLU A 170 -17.87 -7.75 -14.56
N ASP A 171 -17.40 -8.56 -13.59
CA ASP A 171 -17.80 -9.97 -13.44
C ASP A 171 -19.31 -10.11 -13.20
N PHE A 172 -19.91 -9.26 -12.36
CA PHE A 172 -21.35 -9.27 -12.10
C PHE A 172 -22.17 -8.87 -13.35
N LEU A 173 -21.65 -7.93 -14.14
CA LEU A 173 -22.32 -7.41 -15.33
C LEU A 173 -22.02 -8.17 -16.62
N GLU A 174 -21.06 -9.10 -16.69
CA GLU A 174 -20.63 -9.73 -17.96
C GLU A 174 -21.79 -10.29 -18.80
N SER A 175 -22.80 -10.87 -18.14
CA SER A 175 -24.00 -11.44 -18.77
C SER A 175 -25.03 -10.41 -19.27
N GLU A 176 -24.90 -9.14 -18.90
CA GLU A 176 -25.82 -8.07 -19.29
C GLU A 176 -25.52 -7.53 -20.69
N LYS A 177 -26.55 -7.52 -21.56
CA LYS A 177 -26.45 -6.89 -22.88
C LYS A 177 -26.08 -5.41 -22.73
N GLY A 178 -24.89 -5.04 -23.20
CA GLY A 178 -24.33 -3.69 -23.12
C GLY A 178 -23.22 -3.50 -22.08
N ALA A 179 -22.92 -4.49 -21.22
CA ALA A 179 -21.85 -4.36 -20.22
C ALA A 179 -20.47 -4.04 -20.81
N LYS A 180 -20.15 -4.62 -21.98
CA LYS A 180 -18.91 -4.36 -22.74
C LYS A 180 -18.82 -2.95 -23.35
N ASN A 181 -19.85 -2.12 -23.18
CA ASN A 181 -19.86 -0.70 -23.56
C ASN A 181 -19.54 0.23 -22.37
N LEU A 182 -19.40 -0.31 -21.15
CA LEU A 182 -18.95 0.45 -19.99
C LEU A 182 -17.44 0.67 -20.07
N ASN A 183 -17.02 1.89 -19.72
CA ASN A 183 -15.62 2.24 -19.59
C ASN A 183 -15.10 1.85 -18.19
N TYR A 184 -14.96 0.54 -17.93
CA TYR A 184 -14.41 0.02 -16.67
C TYR A 184 -13.04 0.63 -16.35
N THR A 185 -12.22 0.92 -17.36
CA THR A 185 -10.95 1.66 -17.23
C THR A 185 -11.13 2.99 -16.49
N LEU A 186 -12.11 3.82 -16.90
CA LEU A 186 -12.44 5.09 -16.23
C LEU A 186 -13.00 4.89 -14.83
N LEU A 187 -13.78 3.82 -14.61
CA LEU A 187 -14.32 3.50 -13.28
C LEU A 187 -13.20 3.10 -12.30
N ASP A 188 -12.22 2.30 -12.74
CA ASP A 188 -11.07 1.90 -11.93
C ASP A 188 -10.10 3.06 -11.64
N ASP A 189 -9.83 3.90 -12.64
CA ASP A 189 -9.00 5.09 -12.46
C ASP A 189 -9.58 6.05 -11.43
N VAL A 190 -10.89 6.34 -11.51
CA VAL A 190 -11.53 7.24 -10.54
C VAL A 190 -11.64 6.57 -9.17
N ALA A 191 -12.01 5.29 -9.08
CA ALA A 191 -12.05 4.57 -7.80
C ALA A 191 -10.68 4.53 -7.11
N GLY A 192 -9.63 4.16 -7.84
CA GLY A 192 -8.25 4.14 -7.34
C GLY A 192 -7.72 5.53 -6.98
N TYR A 193 -8.08 6.58 -7.74
CA TYR A 193 -7.69 7.95 -7.38
C TYR A 193 -8.40 8.44 -6.10
N MET A 194 -9.70 8.15 -5.94
CA MET A 194 -10.45 8.51 -4.73
C MET A 194 -9.91 7.78 -3.49
N GLU A 195 -9.50 6.52 -3.63
CA GLU A 195 -8.82 5.74 -2.60
C GLU A 195 -7.42 6.28 -2.25
N GLU A 196 -6.58 6.56 -3.25
CA GLU A 196 -5.20 7.00 -3.06
C GLU A 196 -5.13 8.42 -2.48
N HIS A 197 -6.03 9.31 -2.90
CA HIS A 197 -5.90 10.75 -2.70
C HIS A 197 -7.02 11.41 -1.90
N PHE A 198 -8.08 10.70 -1.49
CA PHE A 198 -9.23 11.27 -0.78
C PHE A 198 -9.79 12.55 -1.49
N ALA A 199 -9.73 12.53 -2.81
CA ALA A 199 -9.99 13.66 -3.71
C ALA A 199 -10.47 13.14 -5.08
N PHE A 200 -11.01 14.01 -5.93
CA PHE A 200 -11.43 13.64 -7.29
C PHE A 200 -10.31 13.96 -8.31
N PRO A 201 -10.04 13.10 -9.32
CA PRO A 201 -8.97 13.33 -10.29
C PRO A 201 -9.18 14.61 -11.11
N ALA A 202 -8.33 15.62 -10.87
CA ALA A 202 -8.40 16.93 -11.53
C ALA A 202 -8.11 16.92 -13.04
N THR A 203 -7.70 15.79 -13.60
CA THR A 203 -7.53 15.53 -15.04
C THR A 203 -8.82 15.06 -15.72
N LEU A 204 -9.85 14.72 -14.94
CA LEU A 204 -11.15 14.22 -15.39
C LEU A 204 -12.27 15.18 -14.95
N THR A 205 -13.46 15.04 -15.54
CA THR A 205 -14.65 15.80 -15.11
C THR A 205 -15.60 14.88 -14.35
N LEU A 206 -16.17 15.40 -13.25
CA LEU A 206 -17.19 14.69 -12.46
C LEU A 206 -18.34 14.18 -13.34
N GLY A 207 -18.83 15.03 -14.26
CA GLY A 207 -19.90 14.68 -15.19
C GLY A 207 -19.56 13.53 -16.16
N ALA A 208 -18.29 13.30 -16.50
CA ALA A 208 -17.89 12.14 -17.30
C ALA A 208 -17.95 10.84 -16.48
N TYR A 209 -17.56 10.89 -15.20
CA TYR A 209 -17.68 9.76 -14.28
C TYR A 209 -19.14 9.44 -13.95
N GLU A 210 -19.95 10.45 -13.63
CA GLU A 210 -21.39 10.26 -13.36
C GLU A 210 -22.15 9.76 -14.59
N ALA A 211 -21.78 10.20 -15.81
CA ALA A 211 -22.33 9.65 -17.04
C ALA A 211 -21.93 8.16 -17.26
N GLU A 212 -20.78 7.72 -16.78
CA GLU A 212 -20.38 6.31 -16.84
C GLU A 212 -21.17 5.46 -15.84
N LEU A 213 -21.31 5.93 -14.59
CA LEU A 213 -22.18 5.30 -13.58
C LEU A 213 -23.64 5.20 -14.07
N ALA A 214 -24.14 6.24 -14.75
CA ALA A 214 -25.49 6.25 -15.33
C ALA A 214 -25.71 5.20 -16.43
N LYS A 215 -24.68 4.77 -17.16
CA LYS A 215 -24.77 3.65 -18.12
C LYS A 215 -24.90 2.29 -17.44
N ALA A 216 -24.33 2.12 -16.25
CA ALA A 216 -24.41 0.88 -15.49
C ALA A 216 -25.81 0.69 -14.86
N ALA A 217 -26.47 1.78 -14.46
CA ALA A 217 -27.81 1.77 -13.86
C ALA A 217 -28.88 0.94 -14.62
N PRO A 218 -29.08 1.07 -15.95
CA PRO A 218 -30.03 0.24 -16.70
C PRO A 218 -29.61 -1.23 -16.85
N LEU A 219 -28.33 -1.58 -16.66
CA LEU A 219 -27.87 -2.96 -16.61
C LEU A 219 -28.25 -3.58 -15.25
N LEU A 220 -27.92 -2.87 -14.16
CA LEU A 220 -28.27 -3.24 -12.80
C LEU A 220 -29.79 -3.30 -12.57
N ALA A 221 -30.58 -2.45 -13.24
CA ALA A 221 -32.03 -2.49 -13.19
C ALA A 221 -32.61 -3.79 -13.79
N ARG A 222 -31.95 -4.40 -14.80
CA ARG A 222 -32.36 -5.70 -15.34
C ARG A 222 -31.88 -6.85 -14.46
N ALA A 223 -30.66 -6.78 -13.94
CA ALA A 223 -30.15 -7.76 -12.97
C ALA A 223 -31.03 -7.81 -11.70
N ALA A 224 -31.56 -6.67 -11.25
CA ALA A 224 -32.54 -6.57 -10.16
C ALA A 224 -33.90 -7.21 -10.46
N ASN A 225 -34.20 -7.51 -11.73
CA ASN A 225 -35.38 -8.25 -12.18
C ASN A 225 -35.06 -9.71 -12.59
N ALA A 226 -33.84 -10.21 -12.32
CA ALA A 226 -33.47 -11.59 -12.64
C ALA A 226 -34.31 -12.63 -11.87
N PRO A 227 -34.57 -13.84 -12.42
CA PRO A 227 -35.34 -14.87 -11.72
C PRO A 227 -34.69 -15.35 -10.40
N GLN A 228 -33.36 -15.38 -10.34
CA GLN A 228 -32.59 -15.83 -9.18
C GLN A 228 -32.55 -14.75 -8.08
N ALA A 229 -32.97 -15.09 -6.87
CA ALA A 229 -33.06 -14.14 -5.75
C ALA A 229 -31.71 -13.52 -5.37
N SER A 230 -30.62 -14.29 -5.34
CA SER A 230 -29.27 -13.78 -5.05
C SER A 230 -28.80 -12.75 -6.09
N ARG A 231 -29.05 -12.97 -7.39
CA ARG A 231 -28.72 -11.97 -8.43
C ARG A 231 -29.53 -10.68 -8.28
N ARG A 232 -30.77 -10.73 -7.77
CA ARG A 232 -31.56 -9.53 -7.45
C ARG A 232 -31.00 -8.77 -6.24
N ALA A 233 -30.67 -9.49 -5.16
CA ALA A 233 -30.06 -8.90 -3.97
C ALA A 233 -28.71 -8.23 -4.30
N GLU A 234 -27.85 -8.93 -5.04
CA GLU A 234 -26.56 -8.42 -5.49
C GLU A 234 -26.71 -7.21 -6.42
N ALA A 235 -27.69 -7.22 -7.34
CA ALA A 235 -28.00 -6.04 -8.14
C ALA A 235 -28.46 -4.84 -7.30
N ALA A 236 -29.25 -5.06 -6.24
CA ALA A 236 -29.68 -4.01 -5.32
C ALA A 236 -28.51 -3.45 -4.49
N PHE A 237 -27.56 -4.30 -4.09
CA PHE A 237 -26.28 -3.88 -3.50
C PHE A 237 -25.48 -3.01 -4.47
N TRP A 238 -25.26 -3.46 -5.71
CA TRP A 238 -24.49 -2.69 -6.69
C TRP A 238 -25.14 -1.35 -7.03
N GLN A 239 -26.49 -1.27 -7.07
CA GLN A 239 -27.19 0.01 -7.19
C GLN A 239 -26.90 0.97 -6.03
N GLN A 240 -26.73 0.46 -4.80
CA GLN A 240 -26.32 1.28 -3.65
C GLN A 240 -24.83 1.64 -3.72
N CYS A 241 -23.97 0.68 -4.08
CA CYS A 241 -22.54 0.90 -4.22
C CYS A 241 -22.23 2.01 -5.24
N LEU A 242 -22.89 2.01 -6.41
CA LEU A 242 -22.70 3.07 -7.42
C LEU A 242 -23.28 4.42 -6.97
N ARG A 243 -24.37 4.45 -6.18
CA ARG A 243 -24.85 5.69 -5.54
C ARG A 243 -23.81 6.25 -4.56
N SER A 244 -23.28 5.38 -3.70
CA SER A 244 -22.26 5.71 -2.70
C SER A 244 -20.97 6.24 -3.32
N LEU A 245 -20.47 5.61 -4.39
CA LEU A 245 -19.31 6.08 -5.16
C LEU A 245 -19.57 7.41 -5.87
N GLY A 246 -20.76 7.61 -6.45
CA GLY A 246 -21.14 8.89 -7.04
C GLY A 246 -21.26 10.02 -6.02
N ALA A 247 -21.67 9.71 -4.78
CA ALA A 247 -21.68 10.67 -3.67
C ALA A 247 -20.26 11.01 -3.20
N LEU A 248 -19.38 10.02 -3.03
CA LEU A 248 -17.97 10.23 -2.70
C LEU A 248 -17.28 11.11 -3.76
N ALA A 249 -17.49 10.82 -5.05
CA ALA A 249 -16.94 11.60 -6.15
C ALA A 249 -17.45 13.06 -6.14
N ARG A 250 -18.73 13.29 -5.82
CA ARG A 250 -19.32 14.62 -5.66
C ARG A 250 -18.71 15.40 -4.49
N ASP A 251 -18.53 14.74 -3.35
CA ASP A 251 -17.93 15.32 -2.16
C ASP A 251 -16.47 15.71 -2.42
N TYR A 252 -15.66 14.76 -2.86
CA TYR A 252 -14.25 14.93 -3.17
C TYR A 252 -13.97 15.94 -4.29
N ALA A 253 -14.86 16.06 -5.28
CA ALA A 253 -14.75 17.08 -6.33
C ALA A 253 -15.13 18.50 -5.86
N ARG A 254 -15.92 18.62 -4.78
CA ARG A 254 -16.43 19.89 -4.26
C ARG A 254 -15.62 20.44 -3.09
N HIS A 255 -15.19 19.57 -2.18
CA HIS A 255 -14.59 19.97 -0.90
C HIS A 255 -13.08 19.70 -0.81
N ASP A 256 -12.50 18.86 -1.70
CA ASP A 256 -11.07 18.47 -1.76
C ASP A 256 -10.43 18.40 -0.36
N PRO A 257 -10.81 17.42 0.49
CA PRO A 257 -10.34 17.34 1.88
C PRO A 257 -8.81 17.45 2.02
N ASN A 258 -8.04 16.85 1.11
CA ASN A 258 -6.57 16.92 1.09
C ASN A 258 -5.99 18.26 0.58
N ALA A 259 -6.81 19.25 0.21
CA ALA A 259 -6.38 20.64 0.04
C ALA A 259 -6.47 21.47 1.33
N LYS A 260 -7.10 20.95 2.39
CA LYS A 260 -7.32 21.66 3.65
C LYS A 260 -6.22 21.37 4.68
N THR A 261 -6.12 22.25 5.67
CA THR A 261 -5.30 22.10 6.88
C THR A 261 -6.21 21.91 8.08
N ALA A 262 -5.66 21.55 9.25
CA ALA A 262 -6.43 21.52 10.49
C ALA A 262 -7.11 22.87 10.80
N ASP A 263 -6.51 23.99 10.38
CA ASP A 263 -7.02 25.35 10.57
C ASP A 263 -8.06 25.79 9.51
N THR A 264 -8.34 24.94 8.51
CA THR A 264 -9.24 25.26 7.37
C THR A 264 -10.20 24.14 6.99
N PHE A 265 -10.16 23.01 7.70
CA PHE A 265 -11.22 22.01 7.75
C PHE A 265 -12.24 22.45 8.82
N VAL A 266 -13.52 22.20 8.58
CA VAL A 266 -14.59 22.43 9.57
C VAL A 266 -15.53 21.25 9.63
N ALA A 267 -16.16 21.00 10.78
CA ALA A 267 -17.12 19.92 11.02
C ALA A 267 -18.14 19.71 9.89
N ALA A 268 -18.70 20.80 9.34
CA ALA A 268 -19.69 20.77 8.26
C ALA A 268 -19.16 20.20 6.92
N ASP A 269 -17.84 20.08 6.74
CA ASP A 269 -17.23 19.42 5.58
C ASP A 269 -17.51 17.91 5.55
N SER A 270 -17.72 17.28 6.72
CA SER A 270 -18.08 15.85 6.82
C SER A 270 -19.52 15.55 6.39
N ASN A 271 -20.39 16.57 6.30
CA ASN A 271 -21.83 16.42 6.02
C ASN A 271 -22.17 15.48 4.83
N PRO A 272 -21.45 15.48 3.70
CA PRO A 272 -21.76 14.58 2.58
C PRO A 272 -21.36 13.12 2.86
N ARG A 273 -20.24 12.89 3.56
CA ARG A 273 -19.83 11.55 4.02
C ARG A 273 -20.86 11.02 5.02
N ASP A 274 -21.20 11.78 6.05
CA ASP A 274 -22.23 11.44 7.03
C ASP A 274 -23.61 11.13 6.39
N ALA A 275 -24.05 11.96 5.45
CA ALA A 275 -25.30 11.73 4.73
C ALA A 275 -25.29 10.41 3.94
N GLN A 276 -24.17 10.06 3.30
CA GLN A 276 -24.05 8.81 2.56
C GLN A 276 -23.86 7.59 3.50
N MET A 277 -23.18 7.75 4.64
CA MET A 277 -23.11 6.72 5.69
C MET A 277 -24.50 6.39 6.24
N ALA A 278 -25.33 7.42 6.48
CA ALA A 278 -26.72 7.24 6.87
C ALA A 278 -27.54 6.50 5.80
N ASP A 279 -27.47 6.90 4.52
CA ASP A 279 -28.22 6.19 3.47
C ASP A 279 -27.73 4.76 3.24
N ASN A 280 -26.42 4.50 3.35
CA ASN A 280 -25.87 3.14 3.25
C ASN A 280 -26.39 2.22 4.36
N LEU A 281 -26.37 2.68 5.62
CA LEU A 281 -26.93 1.94 6.75
C LEU A 281 -28.45 1.80 6.65
N LEU A 282 -29.18 2.85 6.26
CA LEU A 282 -30.63 2.79 6.06
C LEU A 282 -31.01 1.91 4.86
N TRP A 283 -30.19 1.83 3.82
CA TRP A 283 -30.38 0.87 2.72
C TRP A 283 -30.25 -0.56 3.21
N TYR A 284 -29.22 -0.87 4.01
CA TYR A 284 -29.03 -2.19 4.60
C TYR A 284 -30.22 -2.56 5.49
N LEU A 285 -30.63 -1.65 6.39
CA LEU A 285 -31.78 -1.84 7.28
C LEU A 285 -33.13 -1.97 6.53
N ARG A 286 -33.21 -1.57 5.25
CA ARG A 286 -34.35 -1.84 4.35
C ARG A 286 -34.29 -3.23 3.72
N GLN A 287 -33.10 -3.78 3.46
CA GLN A 287 -32.94 -5.18 2.97
C GLN A 287 -33.07 -6.20 4.11
N HIS A 288 -32.66 -5.83 5.33
CA HIS A 288 -32.58 -6.67 6.52
C HIS A 288 -33.57 -6.22 7.62
N PRO A 289 -34.90 -6.22 7.38
CA PRO A 289 -35.89 -5.54 8.22
C PRO A 289 -36.00 -6.09 9.65
N THR A 290 -35.66 -7.36 9.86
CA THR A 290 -35.71 -8.05 11.17
C THR A 290 -34.38 -8.00 11.94
N GLU A 291 -33.28 -7.59 11.31
CA GLU A 291 -31.97 -7.60 11.95
C GLU A 291 -31.80 -6.43 12.93
N LYS A 292 -31.02 -6.71 13.99
CA LYS A 292 -30.58 -5.73 14.99
C LYS A 292 -29.08 -5.49 14.80
N VAL A 293 -28.70 -4.22 14.63
CA VAL A 293 -27.38 -3.82 14.13
C VAL A 293 -26.59 -3.05 15.19
N ILE A 294 -25.33 -3.45 15.38
CA ILE A 294 -24.35 -2.78 16.23
C ILE A 294 -23.44 -1.96 15.33
N CYS A 295 -23.41 -0.64 15.48
CA CYS A 295 -22.59 0.25 14.66
C CYS A 295 -21.32 0.67 15.41
N TRP A 296 -20.16 0.49 14.80
CA TRP A 296 -18.84 0.82 15.35
C TRP A 296 -18.18 1.94 14.53
N GLY A 297 -17.81 3.03 15.19
CA GLY A 297 -17.20 4.21 14.57
C GLY A 297 -16.99 5.33 15.59
N ALA A 298 -16.59 6.51 15.11
CA ALA A 298 -16.38 7.71 15.92
C ALA A 298 -17.70 8.31 16.44
N LEU A 299 -17.70 8.80 17.68
CA LEU A 299 -18.87 9.43 18.29
C LEU A 299 -19.36 10.69 17.54
N PRO A 300 -18.52 11.57 16.98
CA PRO A 300 -18.99 12.72 16.21
C PRO A 300 -19.89 12.34 15.02
N HIS A 301 -19.64 11.21 14.33
CA HIS A 301 -20.52 10.73 13.25
C HIS A 301 -21.83 10.14 13.79
N PHE A 302 -21.78 9.49 14.95
CA PHE A 302 -22.94 8.85 15.56
C PHE A 302 -23.86 9.79 16.36
N ALA A 303 -23.45 11.04 16.56
CA ALA A 303 -24.22 12.05 17.28
C ALA A 303 -25.56 12.41 16.60
N ASN A 304 -26.49 12.97 17.39
CA ASN A 304 -27.80 13.42 16.93
C ASN A 304 -27.88 14.95 16.70
N HIS A 305 -28.46 15.74 17.61
CA HIS A 305 -28.64 17.18 17.42
C HIS A 305 -27.44 18.00 17.89
N VAL A 306 -26.29 17.88 17.21
CA VAL A 306 -25.06 18.62 17.56
C VAL A 306 -25.21 20.15 17.56
N GLU A 307 -26.19 20.71 16.84
CA GLU A 307 -26.42 22.16 16.73
C GLU A 307 -26.94 22.81 18.03
N VAL A 308 -27.34 22.02 19.03
CA VAL A 308 -27.75 22.49 20.37
C VAL A 308 -26.56 22.81 21.27
N LEU A 309 -25.35 22.39 20.87
CA LEU A 309 -24.13 22.61 21.62
C LEU A 309 -23.61 24.04 21.44
N GLN A 310 -22.96 24.56 22.48
CA GLN A 310 -22.40 25.91 22.54
C GLN A 310 -21.06 25.99 21.80
N ASN A 311 -21.07 25.60 20.53
CA ASN A 311 -19.94 25.62 19.61
C ASN A 311 -20.45 26.04 18.21
N ASP A 312 -19.93 27.15 17.66
CA ASP A 312 -20.43 27.71 16.41
C ASP A 312 -20.14 26.82 15.19
N GLU A 313 -19.07 26.02 15.20
CA GLU A 313 -18.68 25.13 14.11
C GLU A 313 -19.63 23.92 13.97
N LEU A 314 -20.13 23.42 15.12
CA LEU A 314 -21.11 22.34 15.16
C LEU A 314 -22.52 22.77 14.70
N ARG A 315 -22.82 24.08 14.63
CA ARG A 315 -24.15 24.58 14.24
C ARG A 315 -24.58 24.12 12.85
N ASP A 316 -23.65 23.95 11.91
CA ASP A 316 -23.91 23.51 10.54
C ASP A 316 -23.52 22.05 10.26
N TYR A 317 -23.00 21.32 11.26
CA TYR A 317 -22.70 19.90 11.14
C TYR A 317 -23.95 19.01 11.28
N ARG A 318 -24.06 17.96 10.46
CA ARG A 318 -25.23 17.09 10.30
C ARG A 318 -24.80 15.61 10.29
N PRO A 319 -24.44 15.06 11.46
CA PRO A 319 -23.95 13.68 11.61
C PRO A 319 -24.92 12.59 11.14
N MET A 320 -24.38 11.42 10.76
CA MET A 320 -25.17 10.28 10.29
C MET A 320 -26.18 9.78 11.34
N GLY A 321 -25.83 9.84 12.63
CA GLY A 321 -26.69 9.42 13.73
C GLY A 321 -28.03 10.15 13.74
N ARG A 322 -28.02 11.46 13.47
CA ARG A 322 -29.21 12.29 13.30
C ARG A 322 -30.17 11.77 12.23
N ALA A 323 -29.64 11.50 11.03
CA ALA A 323 -30.44 11.04 9.90
C ALA A 323 -31.04 9.64 10.17
N VAL A 324 -30.27 8.75 10.78
CA VAL A 324 -30.71 7.39 11.14
C VAL A 324 -31.78 7.42 12.25
N LYS A 325 -31.59 8.23 13.30
CA LYS A 325 -32.56 8.40 14.40
C LYS A 325 -33.85 9.10 13.94
N THR A 326 -33.75 10.01 12.97
CA THR A 326 -34.91 10.62 12.28
C THR A 326 -35.70 9.59 11.47
N ALA A 327 -35.01 8.70 10.74
CA ALA A 327 -35.64 7.74 9.83
C ALA A 327 -36.27 6.52 10.53
N LEU A 328 -35.76 6.12 11.71
CA LEU A 328 -36.22 4.94 12.46
C LEU A 328 -37.03 5.29 13.72
N GLY A 329 -37.00 6.56 14.14
CA GLY A 329 -37.60 7.05 15.38
C GLY A 329 -36.69 6.90 16.61
N PRO A 330 -36.89 7.73 17.65
CA PRO A 330 -35.93 7.89 18.74
C PRO A 330 -35.75 6.64 19.61
N ASN A 331 -36.72 5.73 19.66
CA ASN A 331 -36.64 4.50 20.44
C ASN A 331 -35.95 3.35 19.71
N GLN A 332 -35.82 3.40 18.37
CA GLN A 332 -35.14 2.35 17.60
C GLN A 332 -33.62 2.54 17.50
N VAL A 333 -33.10 3.69 17.92
CA VAL A 333 -31.69 4.07 17.76
C VAL A 333 -31.14 4.60 19.09
N TYR A 334 -30.19 3.87 19.66
CA TYR A 334 -29.48 4.28 20.87
C TYR A 334 -28.04 4.70 20.54
N ILE A 335 -27.62 5.86 21.01
CA ILE A 335 -26.28 6.43 20.84
C ILE A 335 -25.53 6.34 22.16
N LEU A 336 -24.55 5.44 22.25
CA LEU A 336 -23.65 5.28 23.38
C LEU A 336 -22.30 5.91 23.05
N GLY A 337 -21.92 6.95 23.77
CA GLY A 337 -20.57 7.53 23.70
C GLY A 337 -19.67 7.08 24.85
N THR A 338 -18.44 7.59 24.88
CA THR A 338 -17.50 7.39 26.00
C THR A 338 -16.83 8.69 26.44
N LEU A 339 -16.54 8.79 27.74
CA LEU A 339 -15.87 9.94 28.37
C LEU A 339 -14.61 9.49 29.10
N ALA A 340 -13.60 10.36 29.22
CA ALA A 340 -12.35 10.04 29.93
C ALA A 340 -12.03 11.07 31.04
N GLY A 341 -11.64 10.57 32.22
CA GLY A 341 -11.15 11.39 33.33
C GLY A 341 -9.67 11.77 33.23
N GLY A 342 -8.93 11.23 32.26
CA GLY A 342 -7.50 11.44 32.08
C GLY A 342 -6.84 10.27 31.35
N GLY A 343 -5.51 10.19 31.44
CA GLY A 343 -4.71 9.16 30.75
C GLY A 343 -4.15 9.65 29.43
N SER A 344 -4.06 8.78 28.42
CA SER A 344 -3.56 9.14 27.09
C SER A 344 -4.12 8.27 25.98
N HIS A 345 -4.20 8.82 24.77
CA HIS A 345 -4.70 8.16 23.56
C HIS A 345 -3.67 8.30 22.43
N GLY A 346 -3.68 7.42 21.41
CA GLY A 346 -2.85 7.67 20.22
C GLY A 346 -2.61 6.51 19.24
N MET A 347 -2.32 6.88 18.00
CA MET A 347 -2.13 5.98 16.85
C MET A 347 -0.78 5.21 16.85
N ARG A 348 -0.73 4.11 16.08
CA ARG A 348 0.49 3.31 15.81
C ARG A 348 1.66 4.21 15.40
N GLY A 349 2.66 4.32 16.27
CA GLY A 349 3.90 5.08 16.02
C GLY A 349 3.97 6.48 16.65
N THR A 350 2.91 6.95 17.32
CA THR A 350 2.90 8.21 18.10
C THR A 350 3.56 8.03 19.49
N ALA A 351 3.70 9.11 20.26
CA ALA A 351 4.15 9.06 21.66
C ALA A 351 2.99 8.89 22.67
N GLY A 352 1.74 8.83 22.19
CA GLY A 352 0.56 9.16 22.99
C GLY A 352 0.35 10.68 23.11
N THR A 353 -0.90 11.10 23.09
CA THR A 353 -1.36 12.44 23.45
C THR A 353 -2.03 12.34 24.83
N PRO A 354 -1.65 13.16 25.83
CA PRO A 354 -2.34 13.16 27.12
C PRO A 354 -3.78 13.68 26.98
N VAL A 355 -4.73 13.03 27.66
CA VAL A 355 -6.09 13.56 27.79
C VAL A 355 -6.05 14.78 28.72
N PRO A 356 -6.69 15.92 28.37
CA PRO A 356 -6.79 17.09 29.23
C PRO A 356 -7.42 16.75 30.58
N ALA A 357 -6.90 17.34 31.67
CA ALA A 357 -7.52 17.21 32.99
C ALA A 357 -8.91 17.90 32.98
N PRO A 358 -10.02 17.21 33.35
CA PRO A 358 -11.35 17.80 33.31
C PRO A 358 -11.50 19.03 34.21
N ALA A 359 -12.00 20.13 33.66
CA ALA A 359 -12.19 21.37 34.41
C ALA A 359 -13.34 21.25 35.45
N PRO A 360 -13.26 21.94 36.61
CA PRO A 360 -14.31 21.92 37.63
C PRO A 360 -15.70 22.30 37.09
N GLY A 361 -16.70 21.49 37.43
CA GLY A 361 -18.08 21.64 36.95
C GLY A 361 -18.39 20.94 35.61
N THR A 362 -17.41 20.27 35.00
CA THR A 362 -17.67 19.31 33.90
C THR A 362 -18.24 17.99 34.42
N LEU A 363 -18.84 17.21 33.52
CA LEU A 363 -19.38 15.89 33.85
C LEU A 363 -18.27 14.93 34.29
N GLU A 364 -17.13 14.93 33.61
CA GLU A 364 -15.98 14.07 33.91
C GLU A 364 -15.30 14.44 35.23
N ALA A 365 -15.18 15.74 35.56
CA ALA A 365 -14.71 16.17 36.88
C ALA A 365 -15.64 15.69 38.01
N SER A 366 -16.95 15.69 37.74
CA SER A 366 -17.98 15.22 38.68
C SER A 366 -17.94 13.70 38.86
N LEU A 367 -17.75 12.94 37.77
CA LEU A 367 -17.62 11.49 37.78
C LEU A 367 -16.30 11.03 38.42
N LEU A 368 -15.18 11.71 38.16
CA LEU A 368 -13.89 11.48 38.83
C LEU A 368 -13.98 11.55 40.36
N ALA A 369 -14.79 12.47 40.88
CA ALA A 369 -15.00 12.68 42.30
C ALA A 369 -15.99 11.68 42.92
N ALA A 370 -17.07 11.33 42.20
CA ALA A 370 -18.15 10.49 42.73
C ALA A 370 -17.98 8.97 42.49
N VAL A 371 -17.25 8.57 41.45
CA VAL A 371 -17.12 7.17 41.01
C VAL A 371 -15.73 6.62 41.38
N PRO A 372 -15.59 5.77 42.40
CA PRO A 372 -14.30 5.18 42.78
C PRO A 372 -13.86 4.03 41.86
N THR A 373 -14.77 3.43 41.09
CA THR A 373 -14.46 2.35 40.15
C THR A 373 -13.72 2.85 38.90
N PRO A 374 -13.02 1.97 38.16
CA PRO A 374 -12.37 2.35 36.89
C PRO A 374 -13.36 2.79 35.81
N TYR A 375 -14.59 2.28 35.87
CA TYR A 375 -15.65 2.51 34.88
C TYR A 375 -16.99 2.82 35.55
N ALA A 376 -17.83 3.59 34.86
CA ALA A 376 -19.26 3.71 35.16
C ALA A 376 -20.08 4.06 33.91
N PHE A 377 -21.37 3.76 33.94
CA PHE A 377 -22.35 4.15 32.94
C PHE A 377 -23.24 5.29 33.44
N VAL A 378 -23.65 6.19 32.53
CA VAL A 378 -24.53 7.34 32.79
C VAL A 378 -25.60 7.38 31.70
N SER A 379 -26.89 7.35 32.07
CA SER A 379 -27.98 7.56 31.10
C SER A 379 -28.32 9.05 31.04
N LEU A 380 -28.12 9.70 29.89
CA LEU A 380 -28.58 11.07 29.69
C LEU A 380 -30.06 11.11 29.33
N LYS A 381 -30.52 10.11 28.56
CA LYS A 381 -31.91 9.84 28.19
C LYS A 381 -32.83 9.76 29.41
N HIS A 382 -32.39 9.11 30.49
CA HIS A 382 -33.19 8.93 31.70
C HIS A 382 -32.82 9.90 32.82
N ASP A 383 -31.53 10.12 33.11
CA ASP A 383 -31.10 10.82 34.33
C ASP A 383 -30.68 12.29 34.10
N ALA A 384 -30.63 12.78 32.84
CA ALA A 384 -30.26 14.16 32.51
C ALA A 384 -30.97 14.81 31.28
N PRO A 385 -32.26 14.55 31.00
CA PRO A 385 -32.93 15.08 29.81
C PRO A 385 -33.00 16.62 29.80
N GLY A 386 -32.59 17.23 28.68
CA GLY A 386 -32.56 18.69 28.47
C GLY A 386 -31.54 19.44 29.33
N ARG A 387 -30.73 18.73 30.12
CA ARG A 387 -29.84 19.34 31.12
C ARG A 387 -28.57 19.88 30.47
N GLN A 388 -28.28 21.15 30.71
CA GLN A 388 -26.99 21.76 30.36
C GLN A 388 -25.84 21.07 31.12
N LEU A 389 -24.90 20.52 30.36
CA LEU A 389 -23.70 19.83 30.82
C LEU A 389 -22.50 20.28 29.98
N THR A 390 -21.30 20.29 30.56
CA THR A 390 -20.04 20.43 29.79
C THR A 390 -19.31 19.10 29.82
N THR A 391 -18.96 18.57 28.65
CA THR A 391 -18.22 17.30 28.49
C THR A 391 -17.09 17.46 27.48
N TYR A 392 -16.17 16.50 27.48
CA TYR A 392 -15.01 16.37 26.58
C TYR A 392 -15.23 15.28 25.50
N ALA A 393 -16.50 14.95 25.19
CA ALA A 393 -16.85 13.76 24.40
C ALA A 393 -16.40 13.77 22.93
N PHE A 394 -16.11 14.93 22.33
CA PHE A 394 -15.60 15.07 20.96
C PHE A 394 -14.16 15.59 21.01
N ASP A 395 -13.19 14.84 20.47
CA ASP A 395 -11.76 15.21 20.35
C ASP A 395 -11.13 15.88 21.60
N TYR A 396 -11.62 15.48 22.78
CA TYR A 396 -11.30 16.06 24.08
C TYR A 396 -11.38 17.60 24.16
N GLN A 397 -12.35 18.20 23.45
CA GLN A 397 -12.68 19.62 23.60
C GLN A 397 -13.84 19.82 24.59
N PRO A 398 -13.74 20.74 25.56
CA PRO A 398 -14.81 21.01 26.52
C PRO A 398 -15.97 21.76 25.84
N ILE A 399 -17.10 21.09 25.61
CA ILE A 399 -18.26 21.64 24.92
C ILE A 399 -19.49 21.58 25.83
N ALA A 400 -20.15 22.73 26.03
CA ALA A 400 -21.35 22.87 26.83
C ALA A 400 -22.63 22.68 26.00
N GLY A 401 -23.69 22.11 26.58
CA GLY A 401 -25.01 22.02 25.95
C GLY A 401 -25.92 20.95 26.58
N PRO A 402 -27.16 20.78 26.06
CA PRO A 402 -28.07 19.71 26.48
C PRO A 402 -27.67 18.36 25.84
N TRP A 403 -26.60 17.76 26.36
CA TRP A 403 -25.97 16.57 25.77
C TRP A 403 -26.89 15.35 25.57
N SER A 404 -28.01 15.27 26.31
CA SER A 404 -29.07 14.25 26.11
C SER A 404 -29.73 14.29 24.73
N GLU A 405 -29.66 15.42 24.02
CA GLU A 405 -30.19 15.55 22.65
C GLU A 405 -29.19 15.10 21.58
N VAL A 406 -27.92 14.91 21.99
CA VAL A 406 -26.78 14.55 21.14
C VAL A 406 -26.44 13.06 21.29
N VAL A 407 -26.50 12.54 22.52
CA VAL A 407 -26.08 11.18 22.93
C VAL A 407 -27.07 10.65 24.00
N ASP A 408 -27.50 9.39 23.90
CA ASP A 408 -28.46 8.80 24.86
C ASP A 408 -27.81 8.42 26.20
N GLY A 409 -26.55 7.96 26.18
CA GLY A 409 -25.80 7.62 27.37
C GLY A 409 -24.28 7.57 27.15
N PHE A 410 -23.53 7.54 28.25
CA PHE A 410 -22.08 7.55 28.26
C PHE A 410 -21.50 6.40 29.10
N VAL A 411 -20.41 5.80 28.61
CA VAL A 411 -19.48 5.02 29.46
C VAL A 411 -18.30 5.90 29.84
N PHE A 412 -18.13 6.17 31.12
CA PHE A 412 -17.02 6.94 31.67
C PHE A 412 -15.85 6.02 32.06
N PHE A 413 -14.65 6.43 31.67
CA PHE A 413 -13.37 5.79 31.96
C PHE A 413 -12.57 6.69 32.88
N ARG A 414 -12.19 6.19 34.07
CA ARG A 414 -11.39 6.96 35.03
C ARG A 414 -9.99 7.32 34.46
N SER A 415 -9.47 6.51 33.55
CA SER A 415 -8.32 6.79 32.68
C SER A 415 -8.45 6.00 31.38
N VAL A 416 -7.97 6.56 30.26
CA VAL A 416 -7.77 5.84 28.99
C VAL A 416 -6.29 5.58 28.70
N GLU A 417 -6.01 4.58 27.88
CA GLU A 417 -4.66 4.19 27.46
C GLU A 417 -4.60 3.89 25.95
N PRO A 418 -3.45 4.06 25.26
CA PRO A 418 -3.37 3.82 23.82
C PRO A 418 -3.48 2.33 23.46
N PRO A 419 -4.04 1.98 22.28
CA PRO A 419 -4.24 0.59 21.87
C PRO A 419 -2.94 -0.20 21.75
N HIS A 420 -3.03 -1.47 22.15
CA HIS A 420 -1.99 -2.46 21.97
C HIS A 420 -2.05 -2.97 20.52
N TRP A 421 -0.94 -2.84 19.79
CA TRP A 421 -0.92 -3.24 18.38
C TRP A 421 -0.59 -4.72 18.26
N VAL A 422 -1.29 -5.42 17.35
CA VAL A 422 -1.03 -6.84 17.04
C VAL A 422 0.41 -6.98 16.53
N ALA A 423 1.08 -8.04 16.96
CA ALA A 423 2.45 -8.34 16.58
C ALA A 423 2.54 -8.85 15.13
N ALA A 424 3.76 -8.90 14.59
CA ALA A 424 4.04 -9.55 13.33
C ALA A 424 3.86 -11.07 13.46
N ASP A 425 2.70 -11.61 13.09
CA ASP A 425 2.39 -13.04 13.24
C ASP A 425 3.21 -13.90 12.27
N SER A 426 4.36 -14.39 12.73
CA SER A 426 5.22 -15.38 12.06
C SER A 426 4.62 -16.81 12.06
N THR A 427 3.32 -16.96 12.35
CA THR A 427 2.66 -18.22 12.78
C THR A 427 1.55 -18.70 11.84
N ALA A 428 1.28 -17.99 10.74
CA ALA A 428 0.27 -18.35 9.74
C ALA A 428 0.68 -19.54 8.83
N SER A 429 1.09 -20.67 9.43
CA SER A 429 1.55 -21.87 8.72
C SER A 429 1.22 -23.18 9.47
N ALA A 430 -0.08 -23.48 9.62
CA ALA A 430 -0.57 -24.74 10.18
C ALA A 430 -1.66 -25.40 9.29
N ALA A 431 -1.46 -25.38 7.97
CA ALA A 431 -2.16 -26.26 7.03
C ALA A 431 -1.18 -27.36 6.59
N ALA A 432 -1.48 -28.62 6.95
CA ALA A 432 -0.58 -29.74 6.67
C ALA A 432 -0.49 -30.01 5.15
N PRO A 433 0.73 -30.18 4.59
CA PRO A 433 0.88 -30.63 3.21
C PRO A 433 0.67 -32.14 3.10
N ASP A 434 -0.18 -32.60 2.18
CA ASP A 434 -0.32 -34.02 1.85
C ASP A 434 1.02 -34.61 1.37
N THR A 435 1.51 -35.62 2.07
CA THR A 435 2.83 -36.24 1.84
C THR A 435 2.75 -37.51 1.00
N ALA A 436 2.65 -37.34 -0.33
CA ALA A 436 3.02 -38.39 -1.27
C ALA A 436 4.56 -38.45 -1.40
N ALA A 437 5.17 -39.54 -0.92
CA ALA A 437 6.62 -39.65 -0.77
C ALA A 437 7.39 -39.86 -2.09
N LEU A 438 8.68 -39.50 -2.11
CA LEU A 438 9.70 -40.14 -2.96
C LEU A 438 11.15 -39.83 -2.53
N GLY A 439 11.92 -40.89 -2.24
CA GLY A 439 13.37 -40.97 -2.50
C GLY A 439 14.35 -40.13 -1.66
N ALA A 440 14.99 -40.76 -0.67
CA ALA A 440 16.24 -40.29 -0.05
C ALA A 440 17.48 -40.73 -0.91
N PRO A 441 18.74 -40.38 -0.57
CA PRO A 441 19.68 -39.87 -1.58
C PRO A 441 20.81 -40.83 -2.01
N ALA A 442 21.51 -40.45 -3.08
CA ALA A 442 22.79 -41.04 -3.51
C ALA A 442 23.97 -40.12 -3.15
N ALA A 443 25.14 -40.71 -2.86
CA ALA A 443 26.28 -40.03 -2.23
C ALA A 443 27.18 -39.25 -3.21
N ALA A 444 28.05 -38.41 -2.64
CA ALA A 444 29.06 -37.64 -3.37
C ALA A 444 30.32 -38.46 -3.72
N GLN A 445 31.02 -38.04 -4.77
CA GLN A 445 32.46 -38.29 -5.01
C GLN A 445 33.09 -37.04 -5.64
N ALA A 446 34.41 -36.91 -5.57
CA ALA A 446 35.08 -35.60 -5.63
C ALA A 446 36.34 -35.55 -6.50
N ALA A 447 36.61 -34.34 -6.99
CA ALA A 447 37.92 -33.80 -7.33
C ALA A 447 38.54 -34.31 -8.69
N PRO A 448 39.76 -33.86 -9.09
CA PRO A 448 39.88 -33.02 -10.30
C PRO A 448 41.11 -33.47 -11.15
N PRO A 449 41.99 -32.56 -11.61
CA PRO A 449 41.81 -31.42 -12.52
C PRO A 449 42.30 -31.75 -13.95
N GLY A 450 42.07 -30.87 -14.92
CA GLY A 450 42.69 -31.03 -16.24
C GLY A 450 42.44 -29.88 -17.21
N SER A 451 43.44 -29.02 -17.39
CA SER A 451 43.60 -28.29 -18.64
C SER A 451 44.38 -29.16 -19.63
N LEU A 452 44.09 -29.02 -20.93
CA LEU A 452 45.04 -29.04 -22.06
C LEU A 452 44.26 -29.10 -23.38
N SER A 453 44.43 -28.06 -24.21
CA SER A 453 43.99 -28.10 -25.61
C SER A 453 45.08 -28.72 -26.49
N PRO A 454 44.71 -29.58 -27.45
CA PRO A 454 45.42 -29.67 -28.72
C PRO A 454 44.55 -29.17 -29.88
N ALA A 455 45.19 -28.57 -30.88
CA ALA A 455 44.63 -28.27 -32.21
C ALA A 455 45.49 -29.04 -33.26
N PRO A 456 45.60 -28.64 -34.54
CA PRO A 456 44.67 -28.00 -35.48
C PRO A 456 44.52 -28.85 -36.78
N GLY A 457 43.80 -28.37 -37.82
CA GLY A 457 43.88 -29.03 -39.13
C GLY A 457 43.17 -28.39 -40.34
N ARG A 458 43.97 -27.81 -41.25
CA ARG A 458 43.69 -27.52 -42.70
C ARG A 458 42.57 -26.51 -43.04
N GLY A 459 42.77 -25.52 -43.94
CA GLY A 459 44.02 -25.03 -44.54
C GLY A 459 43.85 -24.09 -45.75
N GLY A 460 44.84 -23.21 -45.96
CA GLY A 460 45.18 -22.58 -47.26
C GLY A 460 44.48 -21.26 -47.66
N THR A 461 45.10 -20.29 -48.37
CA THR A 461 46.52 -20.14 -48.77
C THR A 461 46.90 -18.66 -49.07
N VAL A 462 47.79 -18.08 -48.24
CA VAL A 462 49.02 -17.26 -48.52
C VAL A 462 49.01 -16.23 -49.70
N LEU A 463 49.39 -14.94 -49.54
CA LEU A 463 50.77 -14.36 -49.52
C LEU A 463 50.79 -12.93 -48.89
N ARG A 464 51.56 -12.67 -47.81
CA ARG A 464 52.90 -12.02 -47.73
C ARG A 464 52.95 -10.53 -48.16
N ARG A 465 53.63 -9.62 -47.43
CA ARG A 465 55.02 -9.69 -46.91
C ARG A 465 55.20 -9.07 -45.50
N THR A 466 56.20 -9.53 -44.76
CA THR A 466 56.68 -9.00 -43.46
C THR A 466 57.51 -7.71 -43.62
N VAL A 467 57.87 -6.92 -42.59
CA VAL A 467 57.97 -7.12 -41.11
C VAL A 467 57.30 -5.90 -40.38
N ALA A 468 57.30 -5.66 -39.05
CA ALA A 468 58.08 -6.13 -37.89
C ALA A 468 57.20 -6.32 -36.62
N VAL A 469 57.77 -6.33 -35.40
CA VAL A 469 57.04 -6.49 -34.11
C VAL A 469 57.54 -5.53 -33.03
N ALA A 470 56.61 -4.90 -32.31
CA ALA A 470 56.78 -4.47 -30.93
C ALA A 470 55.49 -4.78 -30.15
N ASN A 471 55.60 -5.56 -29.07
CA ASN A 471 54.55 -5.77 -28.07
C ASN A 471 54.71 -4.67 -26.98
N VAL A 472 53.73 -4.22 -26.20
CA VAL A 472 53.06 -4.93 -25.10
C VAL A 472 51.79 -4.16 -24.64
N ALA A 473 50.74 -4.88 -24.21
CA ALA A 473 49.65 -4.47 -23.28
C ALA A 473 48.68 -3.29 -23.60
N GLY A 474 48.56 -2.80 -24.83
CA GLY A 474 47.70 -1.65 -25.16
C GLY A 474 46.17 -1.83 -25.07
N VAL A 475 45.57 -1.68 -23.89
CA VAL A 475 44.15 -1.32 -23.73
C VAL A 475 44.01 0.20 -23.88
N ARG A 476 43.10 0.69 -24.75
CA ARG A 476 42.93 2.13 -25.02
C ARG A 476 41.49 2.62 -24.84
N PRO A 477 41.26 3.89 -24.50
CA PRO A 477 39.92 4.48 -24.53
C PRO A 477 39.45 4.63 -25.99
N VAL A 478 38.38 3.90 -26.33
CA VAL A 478 37.59 4.11 -27.55
C VAL A 478 36.42 5.01 -27.19
N ARG A 479 36.30 6.12 -27.91
CA ARG A 479 35.17 7.06 -27.82
C ARG A 479 34.18 6.77 -28.96
N GLY A 480 32.93 7.13 -28.77
CA GLY A 480 31.91 6.98 -29.80
C GLY A 480 30.62 7.71 -29.48
N VAL A 481 29.70 7.72 -30.44
CA VAL A 481 28.36 8.32 -30.29
C VAL A 481 27.31 7.39 -30.89
N VAL A 482 26.20 7.21 -30.20
CA VAL A 482 25.05 6.40 -30.63
C VAL A 482 23.94 7.33 -31.12
N LEU A 483 23.53 7.17 -32.38
CA LEU A 483 22.53 8.00 -33.04
C LEU A 483 21.40 7.15 -33.64
N ASP A 484 20.21 7.73 -33.77
CA ASP A 484 19.10 7.13 -34.53
C ASP A 484 19.47 7.14 -36.02
N GLN A 485 19.43 5.98 -36.68
CA GLN A 485 19.79 5.84 -38.08
C GLN A 485 18.98 6.75 -39.03
N ARG A 486 17.70 6.98 -38.70
CA ARG A 486 16.72 7.76 -39.48
C ARG A 486 16.78 9.25 -39.13
N THR A 487 16.72 9.61 -37.86
CA THR A 487 16.64 11.04 -37.45
C THR A 487 18.00 11.69 -37.21
N ARG A 488 19.07 10.90 -37.07
CA ARG A 488 20.44 11.31 -36.69
C ARG A 488 20.54 12.06 -35.36
N GLN A 489 19.47 12.12 -34.58
CA GLN A 489 19.50 12.58 -33.20
C GLN A 489 20.25 11.57 -32.32
N PRO A 490 20.85 12.02 -31.20
CA PRO A 490 21.38 11.13 -30.18
C PRO A 490 20.37 10.10 -29.68
N VAL A 491 20.84 8.87 -29.44
CA VAL A 491 20.11 7.87 -28.65
C VAL A 491 20.70 7.88 -27.24
N PRO A 492 20.13 8.64 -26.30
CA PRO A 492 20.69 8.77 -24.97
C PRO A 492 20.61 7.44 -24.22
N TYR A 493 21.60 7.17 -23.38
CA TYR A 493 21.63 6.01 -22.48
C TYR A 493 21.58 4.64 -23.18
N ALA A 494 22.03 4.55 -24.43
CA ALA A 494 22.29 3.29 -25.10
C ALA A 494 23.40 2.49 -24.38
N SER A 495 23.20 1.18 -24.21
CA SER A 495 24.17 0.28 -23.59
C SER A 495 25.13 -0.28 -24.64
N VAL A 496 26.43 -0.20 -24.37
CA VAL A 496 27.53 -0.65 -25.24
C VAL A 496 28.29 -1.76 -24.52
N GLN A 497 28.16 -3.01 -24.97
CA GLN A 497 28.62 -4.21 -24.26
C GLN A 497 29.65 -5.01 -25.07
N LEU A 498 30.50 -5.78 -24.39
CA LEU A 498 31.42 -6.76 -24.98
C LEU A 498 30.86 -8.17 -24.76
N PRO A 499 30.23 -8.82 -25.77
CA PRO A 499 29.48 -10.07 -25.55
C PRO A 499 30.29 -11.22 -24.93
N GLU A 500 31.59 -11.31 -25.26
CA GLU A 500 32.48 -12.38 -24.80
C GLU A 500 33.11 -12.11 -23.42
N LEU A 501 33.08 -10.86 -22.93
CA LEU A 501 33.76 -10.44 -21.70
C LEU A 501 32.80 -9.88 -20.62
N GLY A 502 31.50 -9.72 -20.93
CA GLY A 502 30.46 -9.25 -20.01
C GLY A 502 30.52 -7.75 -19.66
N ARG A 503 31.70 -7.12 -19.80
CA ARG A 503 31.96 -5.70 -19.57
C ARG A 503 31.19 -4.80 -20.54
N GLY A 504 31.01 -3.54 -20.16
CA GLY A 504 30.42 -2.53 -21.05
C GLY A 504 30.57 -1.09 -20.54
N THR A 505 29.86 -0.19 -21.21
CA THR A 505 29.64 1.21 -20.82
C THR A 505 28.21 1.61 -21.21
N VAL A 506 27.79 2.80 -20.81
CA VAL A 506 26.49 3.39 -21.19
C VAL A 506 26.74 4.78 -21.77
N ALA A 507 26.00 5.13 -22.81
CA ALA A 507 26.06 6.44 -23.43
C ALA A 507 25.47 7.54 -22.54
N ASP A 508 25.95 8.77 -22.67
CA ASP A 508 25.42 9.95 -22.00
C ASP A 508 24.08 10.44 -22.61
N GLY A 509 23.58 11.58 -22.12
CA GLY A 509 22.37 12.23 -22.64
C GLY A 509 22.52 12.83 -24.06
N GLN A 510 23.73 12.82 -24.62
CA GLN A 510 24.08 13.20 -25.99
C GLN A 510 24.53 11.98 -26.81
N GLY A 511 24.24 10.76 -26.35
CA GLY A 511 24.56 9.51 -27.01
C GLY A 511 26.05 9.14 -27.00
N ARG A 512 26.93 9.94 -26.38
CA ARG A 512 28.38 9.69 -26.38
C ARG A 512 28.79 8.69 -25.32
N PHE A 513 29.76 7.85 -25.63
CA PHE A 513 30.31 6.86 -24.71
C PHE A 513 31.84 6.83 -24.76
N THR A 514 32.45 6.29 -23.71
CA THR A 514 33.86 5.91 -23.69
C THR A 514 34.00 4.54 -23.03
N VAL A 515 34.81 3.67 -23.63
CA VAL A 515 35.08 2.30 -23.15
C VAL A 515 36.54 1.92 -23.39
N ALA A 516 37.17 1.25 -22.43
CA ALA A 516 38.57 0.83 -22.53
C ALA A 516 38.67 -0.55 -23.20
N LEU A 517 39.27 -0.61 -24.41
CA LEU A 517 39.27 -1.81 -25.27
C LEU A 517 40.67 -2.19 -25.77
N PRO A 518 41.00 -3.49 -25.88
CA PRO A 518 42.18 -3.98 -26.59
C PRO A 518 41.90 -4.04 -28.11
N GLY A 519 42.39 -3.05 -28.85
CA GLY A 519 42.30 -3.03 -30.32
C GLY A 519 40.86 -3.10 -30.89
N PRO A 520 40.69 -3.63 -32.12
CA PRO A 520 39.38 -3.85 -32.76
C PRO A 520 38.56 -5.00 -32.14
N THR A 521 37.81 -4.69 -31.08
CA THR A 521 36.94 -5.57 -30.32
C THR A 521 35.49 -5.49 -30.86
N PRO A 522 34.74 -6.61 -30.96
CA PRO A 522 33.31 -6.57 -31.25
C PRO A 522 32.50 -6.01 -30.07
N LEU A 523 31.62 -5.05 -30.36
CA LEU A 523 30.74 -4.39 -29.41
C LEU A 523 29.28 -4.60 -29.82
N GLN A 524 28.43 -4.90 -28.84
CA GLN A 524 26.98 -4.97 -29.00
C GLN A 524 26.36 -3.69 -28.41
N VAL A 525 25.64 -2.93 -29.24
CA VAL A 525 25.01 -1.67 -28.84
C VAL A 525 23.50 -1.80 -28.90
N SER A 526 22.82 -1.48 -27.80
CA SER A 526 21.38 -1.66 -27.65
C SER A 526 20.73 -0.46 -26.95
N SER A 527 19.52 -0.12 -27.38
CA SER A 527 18.65 0.83 -26.68
C SER A 527 17.19 0.43 -26.85
N LEU A 528 16.33 0.84 -25.92
CA LEU A 528 14.91 0.48 -25.93
C LEU A 528 14.20 1.20 -27.09
N GLY A 529 13.44 0.44 -27.89
CA GLY A 529 12.83 0.94 -29.14
C GLY A 529 13.71 0.80 -30.39
N TYR A 530 14.91 0.21 -30.27
CA TYR A 530 15.86 0.03 -31.37
C TYR A 530 16.28 -1.44 -31.54
N THR A 531 16.65 -1.80 -32.77
CA THR A 531 17.32 -3.07 -33.06
C THR A 531 18.74 -3.03 -32.48
N THR A 532 19.16 -4.12 -31.86
CA THR A 532 20.53 -4.23 -31.31
C THR A 532 21.55 -4.35 -32.43
N ALA A 533 22.48 -3.41 -32.50
CA ALA A 533 23.56 -3.40 -33.49
C ALA A 533 24.81 -4.11 -32.95
N THR A 534 25.56 -4.77 -33.84
CA THR A 534 26.91 -5.28 -33.52
C THR A 534 27.91 -4.57 -34.42
N VAL A 535 28.87 -3.88 -33.81
CA VAL A 535 29.91 -3.08 -34.47
C VAL A 535 31.30 -3.52 -34.00
N ARG A 536 32.38 -3.09 -34.65
CA ARG A 536 33.75 -3.25 -34.15
C ARG A 536 34.33 -1.90 -33.76
N SER A 537 35.13 -1.86 -32.69
CA SER A 537 35.89 -0.65 -32.37
C SER A 537 36.96 -0.35 -33.44
N PRO A 538 37.24 0.95 -33.71
CA PRO A 538 38.21 1.35 -34.72
C PRO A 538 39.64 0.93 -34.38
N ALA A 539 40.50 0.93 -35.41
CA ALA A 539 41.91 0.55 -35.30
C ALA A 539 42.80 1.68 -34.74
N GLY A 540 42.38 2.94 -34.87
CA GLY A 540 43.05 4.11 -34.30
C GLY A 540 42.35 4.71 -33.07
N THR A 541 42.41 6.04 -32.95
CA THR A 541 41.76 6.88 -31.92
C THR A 541 40.48 7.56 -32.45
N GLU A 542 39.91 7.02 -33.53
CA GLU A 542 38.74 7.57 -34.23
C GLU A 542 37.47 7.44 -33.38
N GLU A 543 36.50 8.34 -33.57
CA GLU A 543 35.23 8.31 -32.84
C GLU A 543 34.23 7.34 -33.49
N LEU A 544 33.85 6.28 -32.76
CA LEU A 544 32.95 5.25 -33.24
C LEU A 544 31.50 5.75 -33.27
N THR A 545 31.03 6.18 -34.45
CA THR A 545 29.60 6.46 -34.67
C THR A 545 28.83 5.15 -34.84
N VAL A 546 27.79 4.95 -34.04
CA VAL A 546 26.91 3.78 -34.08
C VAL A 546 25.50 4.23 -34.43
N LEU A 547 24.99 3.80 -35.59
CA LEU A 547 23.61 4.07 -36.00
C LEU A 547 22.71 2.92 -35.55
N LEU A 548 21.75 3.20 -34.67
CA LEU A 548 20.73 2.24 -34.26
C LEU A 548 19.48 2.40 -35.14
N THR A 549 19.02 1.29 -35.73
CA THR A 549 17.76 1.23 -36.48
C THR A 549 16.58 1.23 -35.50
N PRO A 550 15.59 2.15 -35.61
CA PRO A 550 14.36 2.06 -34.85
C PRO A 550 13.61 0.75 -35.14
N ALA A 551 13.18 0.03 -34.10
CA ALA A 551 12.59 -1.30 -34.23
C ALA A 551 11.07 -1.23 -34.44
N ALA A 552 10.62 -1.17 -35.69
CA ALA A 552 9.25 -1.50 -36.06
C ALA A 552 9.09 -3.03 -36.06
N TYR A 553 8.48 -3.60 -35.01
CA TYR A 553 8.42 -5.05 -34.80
C TYR A 553 7.41 -5.77 -35.71
N THR A 554 7.83 -6.13 -36.93
CA THR A 554 7.31 -7.31 -37.65
C THR A 554 8.20 -8.52 -37.34
N LEU A 555 7.61 -9.73 -37.33
CA LEU A 555 8.27 -10.97 -36.91
C LEU A 555 8.55 -11.88 -38.11
N GLU A 556 9.69 -12.58 -38.09
CA GLU A 556 9.87 -13.79 -38.90
C GLU A 556 9.06 -14.96 -38.33
N GLU A 557 8.71 -15.91 -39.19
CA GLU A 557 7.75 -16.97 -38.91
C GLU A 557 8.31 -18.07 -37.98
N VAL A 558 7.53 -18.43 -36.95
CA VAL A 558 7.92 -19.45 -35.96
C VAL A 558 7.40 -20.82 -36.39
N ARG A 559 8.31 -21.79 -36.56
CA ARG A 559 7.94 -23.19 -36.86
C ARG A 559 7.07 -23.77 -35.74
N VAL A 560 5.93 -24.33 -36.14
CA VAL A 560 4.86 -24.80 -35.24
C VAL A 560 5.30 -25.99 -34.38
N ALA A 561 4.97 -25.94 -33.08
CA ALA A 561 5.04 -27.09 -32.18
C ALA A 561 3.62 -27.65 -31.93
N ALA A 562 3.48 -28.98 -31.82
CA ALA A 562 2.20 -29.70 -31.93
C ALA A 562 1.23 -29.62 -30.72
N ARG A 563 1.21 -28.50 -29.98
CA ARG A 563 0.13 -28.13 -29.03
C ARG A 563 -0.05 -26.61 -29.03
N PRO A 564 -1.27 -26.09 -28.85
CA PRO A 564 -1.49 -24.65 -28.64
C PRO A 564 -0.62 -24.13 -27.49
N LEU A 565 0.03 -22.98 -27.71
CA LEU A 565 0.72 -22.28 -26.64
C LEU A 565 -0.30 -21.63 -25.70
N PRO A 566 -0.10 -21.69 -24.37
CA PRO A 566 -0.94 -20.94 -23.44
C PRO A 566 -0.76 -19.43 -23.65
N THR A 567 -1.83 -18.67 -23.44
CA THR A 567 -1.80 -17.21 -23.57
C THR A 567 -0.93 -16.55 -22.49
N ALA A 568 -0.58 -15.28 -22.67
CA ALA A 568 0.26 -14.55 -21.71
C ALA A 568 -0.41 -14.43 -20.34
N GLU A 569 -1.73 -14.20 -20.33
CA GLU A 569 -2.61 -14.17 -19.16
C GLU A 569 -2.58 -15.54 -18.47
N ALA A 570 -2.75 -16.64 -19.22
CA ALA A 570 -2.73 -17.98 -18.67
C ALA A 570 -1.35 -18.36 -18.10
N ILE A 571 -0.25 -17.90 -18.70
CA ILE A 571 1.11 -18.12 -18.17
C ILE A 571 1.30 -17.33 -16.87
N LEU A 572 0.90 -16.06 -16.82
CA LEU A 572 1.04 -15.21 -15.63
C LEU A 572 0.13 -15.69 -14.50
N GLN A 573 -1.14 -16.00 -14.76
CA GLN A 573 -2.07 -16.56 -13.77
C GLN A 573 -1.55 -17.88 -13.17
N ASN A 574 -0.92 -18.75 -13.98
CA ASN A 574 -0.32 -19.98 -13.46
C ASN A 574 0.98 -19.70 -12.66
N ALA A 575 1.74 -18.66 -12.98
CA ALA A 575 2.84 -18.20 -12.13
C ALA A 575 2.33 -17.72 -10.76
N VAL A 576 1.32 -16.84 -10.75
CA VAL A 576 0.66 -16.32 -9.53
C VAL A 576 0.11 -17.46 -8.67
N LYS A 577 -0.66 -18.38 -9.25
CA LYS A 577 -1.19 -19.58 -8.56
C LYS A 577 -0.08 -20.49 -8.00
N ARG A 578 1.15 -20.40 -8.51
CA ARG A 578 2.31 -21.15 -8.03
C ARG A 578 3.20 -20.37 -7.05
N ILE A 579 2.94 -19.08 -6.77
CA ILE A 579 3.77 -18.30 -5.83
C ILE A 579 3.88 -18.97 -4.44
N PRO A 580 2.78 -19.42 -3.79
CA PRO A 580 2.84 -20.07 -2.48
C PRO A 580 3.61 -21.41 -2.44
N LEU A 581 3.90 -22.00 -3.60
CA LEU A 581 4.68 -23.24 -3.73
C LEU A 581 6.14 -22.98 -4.17
N ASN A 582 6.35 -21.96 -5.02
CA ASN A 582 7.65 -21.65 -5.60
C ASN A 582 8.49 -20.73 -4.72
N TYR A 583 7.91 -19.76 -4.03
CA TYR A 583 8.62 -18.69 -3.30
C TYR A 583 8.42 -18.79 -1.80
N GLU A 584 9.29 -18.15 -1.03
CA GLU A 584 9.18 -18.13 0.43
C GLU A 584 7.92 -17.40 0.90
N GLN A 585 7.21 -17.99 1.87
CA GLN A 585 6.00 -17.41 2.47
C GLN A 585 6.20 -17.05 3.95
N GLN A 586 7.25 -17.56 4.59
CA GLN A 586 7.57 -17.29 6.00
C GLN A 586 8.59 -16.15 6.15
N ASP A 587 8.85 -15.77 7.40
CA ASP A 587 9.96 -14.88 7.76
C ASP A 587 11.29 -15.49 7.28
N TYR A 588 12.10 -14.72 6.56
CA TYR A 588 13.45 -15.14 6.16
C TYR A 588 14.48 -14.02 6.31
N ALA A 589 15.77 -14.37 6.21
CA ALA A 589 16.84 -13.40 6.12
C ALA A 589 17.87 -13.75 5.04
N ALA A 590 18.53 -12.73 4.54
CA ALA A 590 19.66 -12.80 3.62
C ALA A 590 20.81 -11.95 4.13
N GLU A 591 22.05 -12.36 3.85
CA GLU A 591 23.13 -11.40 3.69
C GLU A 591 22.96 -10.74 2.31
N VAL A 592 23.06 -9.42 2.27
CA VAL A 592 22.96 -8.63 1.05
C VAL A 592 24.19 -7.74 0.91
N TYR A 593 25.01 -8.06 -0.08
CA TYR A 593 26.00 -7.13 -0.62
C TYR A 593 25.31 -6.13 -1.54
N THR A 594 25.59 -4.85 -1.34
CA THR A 594 25.12 -3.77 -2.21
C THR A 594 26.31 -2.94 -2.67
N TYR A 595 26.34 -2.62 -3.96
CA TYR A 595 27.17 -1.55 -4.51
C TYR A 595 26.24 -0.47 -5.08
N GLN A 596 26.52 0.80 -4.77
CA GLN A 596 25.76 1.94 -5.26
C GLN A 596 26.65 3.10 -5.73
N ARG A 597 26.17 3.80 -6.76
CA ARG A 597 26.85 4.89 -7.42
C ARG A 597 25.86 5.96 -7.85
N VAL A 598 26.19 7.23 -7.61
CA VAL A 598 25.34 8.39 -7.93
C VAL A 598 26.17 9.50 -8.57
N THR A 599 25.78 9.95 -9.76
CA THR A 599 26.33 11.17 -10.38
C THR A 599 25.30 12.31 -10.37
N SER A 600 25.80 13.54 -10.35
CA SER A 600 25.04 14.76 -10.65
C SER A 600 25.76 15.47 -11.78
N PHE A 601 25.09 15.61 -12.93
CA PHE A 601 25.72 15.84 -14.23
C PHE A 601 26.88 14.84 -14.41
N ASP A 602 28.03 15.30 -14.91
CA ASP A 602 29.22 14.46 -15.09
C ASP A 602 30.04 14.25 -13.79
N THR A 603 29.58 14.81 -12.67
CA THR A 603 30.29 14.73 -11.38
C THR A 603 29.79 13.54 -10.55
N LEU A 604 30.68 12.58 -10.31
CA LEU A 604 30.46 11.50 -9.36
C LEU A 604 30.35 12.03 -7.92
N GLN A 605 29.15 11.90 -7.34
CA GLN A 605 28.80 12.39 -6.01
C GLN A 605 29.00 11.30 -4.95
N LEU A 606 28.46 10.10 -5.16
CA LEU A 606 28.59 8.98 -4.22
C LEU A 606 29.05 7.73 -4.96
N GLU A 607 29.99 7.01 -4.37
CA GLU A 607 30.29 5.61 -4.69
C GLU A 607 30.58 4.90 -3.37
N ASP A 608 29.78 3.89 -3.03
CA ASP A 608 30.00 3.06 -1.83
C ASP A 608 29.53 1.62 -2.05
N GLU A 609 30.08 0.72 -1.23
CA GLU A 609 29.65 -0.66 -1.13
C GLU A 609 29.41 -1.05 0.33
N TYR A 610 28.45 -1.94 0.59
CA TYR A 610 28.11 -2.37 1.94
C TYR A 610 27.58 -3.80 1.99
N VAL A 611 27.79 -4.44 3.13
CA VAL A 611 27.19 -5.75 3.46
C VAL A 611 26.19 -5.55 4.60
N SER A 612 25.01 -6.16 4.48
CA SER A 612 23.94 -6.04 5.46
C SER A 612 23.15 -7.32 5.64
N ARG A 613 22.72 -7.60 6.87
CA ARG A 613 21.69 -8.60 7.16
C ARG A 613 20.34 -7.97 6.88
N PHE A 614 19.57 -8.58 5.99
CA PHE A 614 18.25 -8.12 5.57
C PHE A 614 17.21 -9.19 5.93
N ARG A 615 16.28 -8.87 6.82
CA ARG A 615 15.16 -9.74 7.23
C ARG A 615 13.89 -9.29 6.51
N VAL A 616 13.12 -10.22 5.97
CA VAL A 616 11.83 -9.96 5.30
C VAL A 616 10.72 -10.69 6.07
N PRO A 617 9.69 -9.98 6.58
CA PRO A 617 8.54 -10.61 7.22
C PRO A 617 7.63 -11.38 6.25
N ALA A 618 6.98 -12.43 6.73
CA ALA A 618 5.98 -13.22 6.01
C ALA A 618 4.86 -12.34 5.41
N GLY A 619 4.31 -11.44 6.23
CA GLY A 619 3.25 -10.51 5.87
C GLY A 619 3.66 -9.36 4.95
N TYR A 620 4.95 -9.23 4.60
CA TYR A 620 5.39 -8.17 3.68
C TYR A 620 5.04 -8.52 2.23
N GLN A 621 4.06 -7.82 1.67
CA GLN A 621 3.52 -8.02 0.31
C GLN A 621 3.31 -6.69 -0.46
N HIS A 622 3.58 -5.53 0.16
CA HIS A 622 3.32 -4.20 -0.42
C HIS A 622 4.58 -3.33 -0.31
N PHE A 623 5.10 -2.79 -1.43
CA PHE A 623 6.34 -2.00 -1.44
C PHE A 623 6.29 -0.79 -0.49
N THR A 624 5.28 0.07 -0.68
CA THR A 624 4.95 1.23 0.17
C THR A 624 4.62 0.84 1.61
N GLY A 625 4.28 -0.44 1.84
CA GLY A 625 3.71 -0.99 3.06
C GLY A 625 2.21 -0.75 3.16
N ASN A 626 1.53 -1.58 3.96
CA ASN A 626 0.08 -1.52 4.17
C ASN A 626 -0.32 -0.17 4.79
N PHE A 627 -1.59 0.23 4.64
CA PHE A 627 -2.24 1.47 5.12
C PHE A 627 -1.52 2.20 6.28
N MET A 628 -1.25 3.50 6.10
CA MET A 628 -0.41 4.35 6.99
C MET A 628 1.03 3.90 7.25
N GLY A 629 1.53 2.90 6.51
CA GLY A 629 2.82 2.27 6.78
C GLY A 629 2.78 1.44 8.06
N SER A 630 1.73 0.62 8.20
CA SER A 630 1.43 -0.17 9.39
C SER A 630 1.77 -1.66 9.26
N GLY A 631 1.98 -2.17 8.05
CA GLY A 631 2.48 -3.53 7.81
C GLY A 631 3.92 -3.73 8.30
N ASP A 632 4.32 -4.98 8.48
CA ASP A 632 5.67 -5.31 8.94
C ASP A 632 6.69 -5.16 7.82
N TYR A 633 7.68 -4.29 8.06
CA TYR A 633 8.66 -3.90 7.04
C TYR A 633 9.93 -4.76 7.09
N PRO A 634 10.59 -4.98 5.93
CA PRO A 634 11.91 -5.55 5.88
C PRO A 634 12.94 -4.71 6.65
N SER A 635 13.74 -5.36 7.50
CA SER A 635 14.73 -4.69 8.33
C SER A 635 16.15 -4.92 7.83
N ARG A 636 16.89 -3.84 7.56
CA ARG A 636 18.31 -3.86 7.15
C ARG A 636 19.23 -3.49 8.32
N GLN A 637 20.04 -4.43 8.78
CA GLN A 637 21.14 -4.22 9.70
C GLN A 637 22.46 -4.14 8.92
N LEU A 638 23.09 -2.96 8.87
CA LEU A 638 24.36 -2.77 8.17
C LEU A 638 25.51 -3.39 8.98
N GLN A 639 26.33 -4.24 8.35
CA GLN A 639 27.41 -4.98 9.01
C GLN A 639 28.78 -4.39 8.70
N GLN A 640 28.99 -3.94 7.45
CA GLN A 640 30.20 -3.29 6.94
C GLN A 640 29.79 -2.25 5.89
N LEU A 641 30.52 -1.14 5.82
CA LEU A 641 30.35 -0.08 4.82
C LEU A 641 31.72 0.38 4.33
N HIS A 642 31.91 0.57 3.03
CA HIS A 642 33.10 1.14 2.43
C HIS A 642 32.74 2.32 1.52
N VAL A 643 33.16 3.52 1.89
CA VAL A 643 32.85 4.74 1.12
C VAL A 643 33.98 5.04 0.16
N LEU A 644 33.91 4.45 -1.04
CA LEU A 644 34.89 4.61 -2.11
C LEU A 644 35.04 6.07 -2.56
N ARG A 645 33.94 6.84 -2.60
CA ARG A 645 33.95 8.28 -2.86
C ARG A 645 32.73 8.99 -2.24
N ARG A 646 32.98 10.14 -1.62
CA ARG A 646 31.95 11.06 -1.11
C ARG A 646 32.23 12.50 -1.56
N GLY A 647 31.35 13.04 -2.39
CA GLY A 647 31.33 14.43 -2.83
C GLY A 647 30.58 15.35 -1.86
N PRO A 648 30.71 16.69 -2.04
CA PRO A 648 30.21 17.68 -1.07
C PRO A 648 28.68 17.72 -0.96
N ASP A 649 27.93 17.50 -2.05
CA ASP A 649 26.46 17.57 -2.05
C ASP A 649 25.77 16.24 -1.69
N THR A 650 26.53 15.20 -1.27
CA THR A 650 25.96 13.86 -0.95
C THR A 650 24.88 13.87 0.14
N LEU A 651 24.89 14.85 1.06
CA LEU A 651 23.87 15.00 2.09
C LEU A 651 22.54 15.59 1.59
N ARG A 652 22.49 16.12 0.36
CA ARG A 652 21.27 16.69 -0.24
C ARG A 652 20.50 15.70 -1.13
N TYR A 653 21.09 14.57 -1.49
CA TYR A 653 20.45 13.62 -2.38
C TYR A 653 19.45 12.72 -1.66
N LYS A 654 18.20 12.82 -2.10
CA LYS A 654 17.26 11.70 -2.18
C LYS A 654 16.71 11.71 -3.60
N PRO A 655 16.72 10.59 -4.34
CA PRO A 655 15.96 10.51 -5.58
C PRO A 655 14.45 10.62 -5.29
N GLY A 656 13.66 10.91 -6.34
CA GLY A 656 12.18 10.86 -6.38
C GLY A 656 11.36 11.80 -5.46
N GLY A 657 11.89 12.20 -4.30
CA GLY A 657 11.06 12.37 -3.12
C GLY A 657 10.44 11.04 -2.67
N ARG A 658 9.94 10.98 -1.43
CA ARG A 658 9.44 9.72 -0.81
C ARG A 658 8.24 9.06 -1.53
N TYR A 659 7.67 9.71 -2.52
CA TYR A 659 6.48 9.27 -3.27
C TYR A 659 6.73 9.17 -4.79
N GLY A 660 7.93 9.54 -5.24
CA GLY A 660 8.36 9.38 -6.64
C GLY A 660 9.62 8.53 -6.77
N ASP A 661 10.06 7.86 -5.70
CA ASP A 661 11.25 6.99 -5.69
C ASP A 661 10.87 5.62 -6.29
N PRO A 662 11.46 5.22 -7.44
CA PRO A 662 11.06 4.02 -8.15
C PRO A 662 11.74 2.76 -7.61
N GLN A 663 10.98 1.66 -7.60
CA GLN A 663 11.28 0.36 -6.97
C GLN A 663 12.67 -0.26 -7.26
N GLY A 664 13.41 0.20 -8.27
CA GLY A 664 14.72 -0.34 -8.61
C GLY A 664 15.81 -0.15 -7.55
N HIS A 665 15.78 0.95 -6.78
CA HIS A 665 16.87 1.33 -5.87
C HIS A 665 16.67 0.88 -4.42
N ASP A 666 15.43 0.65 -4.01
CA ASP A 666 15.12 0.24 -2.65
C ASP A 666 15.27 -1.26 -2.48
N LEU A 667 16.10 -1.65 -1.50
CA LEU A 667 16.24 -3.04 -1.07
C LEU A 667 14.89 -3.65 -0.64
N TRP A 668 13.93 -2.79 -0.24
CA TRP A 668 12.58 -3.16 0.19
C TRP A 668 11.71 -3.60 -1.01
N ALA A 669 11.97 -3.08 -2.21
CA ALA A 669 11.29 -3.48 -3.45
C ALA A 669 12.06 -4.52 -4.29
N ALA A 670 13.16 -5.07 -3.76
CA ALA A 670 14.04 -5.97 -4.51
C ALA A 670 13.38 -7.30 -4.95
N ASP A 671 12.23 -7.66 -4.39
CA ASP A 671 11.42 -8.86 -4.70
C ASP A 671 10.06 -8.49 -5.34
N PRO A 672 10.01 -8.08 -6.62
CA PRO A 672 8.77 -7.71 -7.29
C PRO A 672 7.78 -8.87 -7.45
N VAL A 673 8.19 -10.15 -7.33
CA VAL A 673 7.24 -11.29 -7.29
C VAL A 673 6.42 -11.29 -5.99
N ARG A 674 6.96 -10.71 -4.91
CA ARG A 674 6.27 -10.46 -3.64
C ARG A 674 5.52 -9.13 -3.61
N THR A 675 6.04 -8.07 -4.25
CA THR A 675 5.54 -6.69 -4.02
C THR A 675 4.80 -6.02 -5.19
N SER A 676 4.88 -6.52 -6.43
CA SER A 676 4.20 -5.88 -7.57
C SER A 676 2.78 -6.41 -7.79
N PRO A 677 1.78 -5.54 -8.04
CA PRO A 677 0.43 -5.96 -8.43
C PRO A 677 0.36 -6.83 -9.70
N LEU A 678 1.40 -6.82 -10.55
CA LEU A 678 1.55 -7.76 -11.67
C LEU A 678 1.46 -9.23 -11.24
N PHE A 679 1.81 -9.53 -9.97
CA PHE A 679 1.82 -10.87 -9.40
C PHE A 679 0.72 -11.10 -8.34
N LYS A 680 -0.20 -10.14 -8.15
CA LYS A 680 -1.42 -10.35 -7.34
C LYS A 680 -2.47 -11.16 -8.11
N ASN A 681 -3.47 -11.70 -7.39
CA ASN A 681 -4.65 -12.28 -8.02
C ASN A 681 -5.41 -11.22 -8.84
N ARG A 682 -6.08 -11.62 -9.93
CA ARG A 682 -6.69 -10.79 -10.99
C ARG A 682 -5.81 -9.73 -11.67
N GLY A 683 -4.71 -9.26 -11.05
CA GLY A 683 -3.89 -8.12 -11.47
C GLY A 683 -3.51 -8.09 -12.95
N ALA A 684 -3.34 -9.26 -13.59
CA ALA A 684 -3.21 -9.44 -15.04
C ALA A 684 -4.20 -8.62 -15.89
N ARG A 685 -5.45 -8.39 -15.43
CA ARG A 685 -6.44 -7.55 -16.12
C ARG A 685 -5.97 -6.11 -16.32
N ARG A 686 -5.29 -5.53 -15.32
CA ARG A 686 -4.74 -4.16 -15.35
C ARG A 686 -3.56 -3.98 -16.31
N PHE A 687 -3.15 -5.04 -17.02
CA PHE A 687 -2.07 -5.03 -18.00
C PHE A 687 -2.54 -5.41 -19.41
N GLN A 688 -1.84 -4.87 -20.40
CA GLN A 688 -1.69 -5.49 -21.71
C GLN A 688 -0.55 -6.51 -21.60
N LEU A 689 -0.81 -7.78 -21.94
CA LEU A 689 0.16 -8.87 -21.84
C LEU A 689 0.39 -9.49 -23.22
N LYS A 690 1.61 -9.96 -23.48
CA LYS A 690 1.96 -10.63 -24.73
C LYS A 690 3.04 -11.68 -24.51
N LEU A 691 2.91 -12.85 -25.14
CA LEU A 691 3.96 -13.86 -25.22
C LEU A 691 4.95 -13.44 -26.32
N ASP A 692 6.06 -12.81 -25.94
CA ASP A 692 7.10 -12.33 -26.87
C ASP A 692 7.83 -13.49 -27.56
N SER A 693 8.18 -14.54 -26.81
CA SER A 693 8.89 -15.72 -27.35
C SER A 693 8.83 -16.93 -26.43
N VAL A 694 9.01 -18.12 -26.99
CA VAL A 694 9.34 -19.36 -26.26
C VAL A 694 10.82 -19.67 -26.53
N ARG A 695 11.61 -19.85 -25.47
CA ARG A 695 13.06 -20.09 -25.56
C ARG A 695 13.42 -21.41 -24.90
N TYR A 696 14.45 -22.08 -25.42
CA TYR A 696 14.96 -23.34 -24.88
C TYR A 696 16.35 -23.11 -24.26
N ARG A 697 16.58 -23.64 -23.05
CA ARG A 697 17.86 -23.54 -22.34
C ARG A 697 18.20 -24.87 -21.68
N GLY A 698 18.92 -25.72 -22.41
CA GLY A 698 19.07 -27.13 -22.04
C GLY A 698 17.68 -27.79 -22.01
N ALA A 699 17.38 -28.52 -20.94
CA ALA A 699 16.07 -29.14 -20.74
C ALA A 699 14.93 -28.15 -20.39
N ASP A 700 15.22 -26.90 -20.01
CA ASP A 700 14.20 -25.93 -19.59
C ASP A 700 13.60 -25.17 -20.79
N THR A 701 12.27 -25.23 -20.92
CA THR A 701 11.49 -24.32 -21.77
C THR A 701 11.11 -23.08 -20.96
N LEU A 702 11.37 -21.90 -21.52
CA LEU A 702 11.13 -20.59 -20.91
C LEU A 702 10.15 -19.78 -21.76
N TYR A 703 9.08 -19.29 -21.15
CA TYR A 703 8.21 -18.28 -21.72
C TYR A 703 8.80 -16.90 -21.43
N VAL A 704 8.86 -16.03 -22.43
CA VAL A 704 9.16 -14.60 -22.25
C VAL A 704 7.89 -13.84 -22.53
N LEU A 705 7.32 -13.20 -21.50
CA LEU A 705 6.18 -12.31 -21.66
C LEU A 705 6.67 -10.85 -21.66
N SER A 706 6.05 -9.99 -22.44
CA SER A 706 6.03 -8.55 -22.20
C SER A 706 4.74 -8.14 -21.48
N PHE A 707 4.82 -7.08 -20.70
CA PHE A 707 3.69 -6.46 -20.01
C PHE A 707 3.75 -4.95 -20.13
N ALA A 708 2.60 -4.29 -20.19
CA ALA A 708 2.47 -2.85 -19.97
C ALA A 708 1.19 -2.59 -19.17
N ALA A 709 1.26 -1.77 -18.13
CA ALA A 709 0.05 -1.35 -17.40
C ALA A 709 -0.88 -0.61 -18.38
N ARG A 710 -2.20 -0.87 -18.30
CA ARG A 710 -3.19 -0.16 -19.13
C ARG A 710 -3.19 1.32 -18.75
N ASN A 711 -3.31 1.55 -17.45
CA ASN A 711 -3.02 2.80 -16.77
C ASN A 711 -2.01 2.51 -15.67
N ALA A 712 -1.03 3.40 -15.48
CA ALA A 712 -0.11 3.32 -14.35
C ALA A 712 -0.72 4.11 -13.17
N ASN A 713 -1.01 3.40 -12.07
CA ASN A 713 -1.59 3.92 -10.83
C ASN A 713 -1.16 3.01 -9.65
N HIS A 714 -1.57 3.26 -8.42
CA HIS A 714 -1.21 2.36 -7.30
C HIS A 714 -1.66 0.91 -7.51
N ARG A 715 -2.88 0.69 -8.05
CA ARG A 715 -3.50 -0.64 -8.26
C ARG A 715 -2.76 -1.51 -9.30
N SER A 716 -2.04 -0.90 -10.23
CA SER A 716 -1.23 -1.60 -11.25
C SER A 716 0.27 -1.60 -10.95
N THR A 717 0.79 -0.60 -10.23
CA THR A 717 2.24 -0.40 -10.05
C THR A 717 2.75 -0.66 -8.63
N GLY A 718 1.89 -0.64 -7.60
CA GLY A 718 2.26 -0.78 -6.19
C GLY A 718 3.05 0.42 -5.65
N THR A 719 2.97 1.57 -6.32
CA THR A 719 3.54 2.85 -5.91
C THR A 719 2.69 3.99 -6.46
N TYR A 720 2.93 5.19 -5.96
CA TYR A 720 2.18 6.39 -6.31
C TYR A 720 2.83 7.12 -7.50
N LEU A 721 2.05 7.98 -8.19
CA LEU A 721 2.53 8.91 -9.23
C LEU A 721 3.37 8.32 -10.38
N THR A 722 3.27 7.02 -10.68
CA THR A 722 3.94 6.43 -11.85
C THR A 722 3.07 6.61 -13.09
N GLY A 723 3.60 7.23 -14.15
CA GLY A 723 2.91 7.44 -15.43
C GLY A 723 3.19 6.36 -16.48
N VAL A 724 4.28 5.61 -16.34
CA VAL A 724 4.61 4.45 -17.20
C VAL A 724 5.13 3.30 -16.35
N TYR A 725 4.49 2.13 -16.48
CA TYR A 725 4.98 0.86 -15.94
C TYR A 725 4.86 -0.24 -17.01
N GLN A 726 5.98 -0.72 -17.54
CA GLN A 726 6.02 -1.75 -18.58
C GLN A 726 7.32 -2.54 -18.52
N GLY A 727 7.36 -3.76 -19.07
CA GLY A 727 8.53 -4.61 -18.92
C GLY A 727 8.41 -6.01 -19.52
N ARG A 728 9.22 -6.93 -19.00
CA ARG A 728 9.23 -8.34 -19.37
C ARG A 728 9.39 -9.25 -18.16
N VAL A 729 8.81 -10.44 -18.25
CA VAL A 729 9.02 -11.53 -17.28
C VAL A 729 9.40 -12.82 -18.00
N VAL A 730 10.34 -13.57 -17.43
CA VAL A 730 10.79 -14.87 -17.93
C VAL A 730 10.29 -15.95 -16.98
N VAL A 731 9.31 -16.73 -17.43
CA VAL A 731 8.60 -17.76 -16.65
C VAL A 731 8.99 -19.14 -17.16
N ARG A 732 9.42 -20.04 -16.27
CA ARG A 732 9.76 -21.41 -16.67
C ARG A 732 8.51 -22.28 -16.82
N ARG A 733 8.37 -22.98 -17.95
CA ARG A 733 7.20 -23.78 -18.30
C ARG A 733 6.84 -24.90 -17.31
N ARG A 734 7.84 -25.54 -16.68
CA ARG A 734 7.63 -26.79 -15.92
C ARG A 734 6.97 -26.60 -14.56
N ASP A 735 7.16 -25.43 -13.95
CA ASP A 735 6.72 -25.09 -12.59
C ASP A 735 6.20 -23.65 -12.46
N TYR A 736 6.16 -22.89 -13.56
CA TYR A 736 5.78 -21.48 -13.63
C TYR A 736 6.59 -20.54 -12.70
N ALA A 737 7.82 -20.93 -12.37
CA ALA A 737 8.75 -20.06 -11.63
C ALA A 737 9.21 -18.88 -12.50
N VAL A 738 9.06 -17.65 -12.00
CA VAL A 738 9.64 -16.44 -12.58
C VAL A 738 11.14 -16.45 -12.30
N LEU A 739 11.96 -16.56 -13.35
CA LEU A 739 13.42 -16.60 -13.25
C LEU A 739 14.05 -15.21 -13.40
N ARG A 740 13.37 -14.30 -14.12
CA ARG A 740 13.82 -12.93 -14.35
C ARG A 740 12.61 -12.00 -14.54
N TYR A 741 12.75 -10.79 -14.03
CA TYR A 741 11.84 -9.66 -14.20
C TYR A 741 12.66 -8.46 -14.67
N GLU A 742 12.14 -7.73 -15.64
CA GLU A 742 12.67 -6.47 -16.16
C GLU A 742 11.52 -5.48 -16.20
N ALA A 743 11.69 -4.28 -15.67
CA ALA A 743 10.69 -3.22 -15.74
C ALA A 743 11.31 -1.86 -16.04
N LEU A 744 10.57 -1.06 -16.81
CA LEU A 744 10.71 0.37 -16.99
C LEU A 744 9.64 1.06 -16.14
N TRP A 745 10.07 2.04 -15.36
CA TRP A 745 9.25 2.94 -14.57
C TRP A 745 9.52 4.37 -15.02
N GLN A 746 8.48 5.20 -15.10
CA GLN A 746 8.63 6.66 -15.28
C GLN A 746 7.57 7.39 -14.45
N LEU A 747 7.99 8.42 -13.71
CA LEU A 747 7.11 9.33 -12.99
C LEU A 747 6.11 10.02 -13.92
N ASP A 748 4.86 10.18 -13.47
CA ASP A 748 3.94 11.16 -14.07
C ASP A 748 4.41 12.58 -13.70
N THR A 749 5.29 13.10 -14.54
CA THR A 749 5.80 14.46 -14.41
C THR A 749 4.71 15.54 -14.58
N ALA A 750 3.55 15.24 -15.20
CA ALA A 750 2.47 16.22 -15.29
C ALA A 750 1.79 16.39 -13.93
N THR A 751 1.33 15.29 -13.32
CA THR A 751 0.68 15.31 -12.00
C THR A 751 1.65 15.73 -10.90
N TYR A 752 2.87 15.17 -10.85
CA TYR A 752 3.88 15.56 -9.84
C TYR A 752 4.19 17.06 -9.91
N ASN A 753 4.46 17.59 -11.11
CA ASN A 753 4.77 19.02 -11.27
C ASN A 753 3.51 19.89 -11.07
N GLY A 754 2.31 19.34 -11.21
CA GLY A 754 1.05 19.99 -10.83
C GLY A 754 0.96 20.19 -9.32
N VAL A 755 1.15 19.11 -8.54
CA VAL A 755 1.15 19.13 -7.07
C VAL A 755 2.25 20.06 -6.52
N ALA A 756 3.46 19.99 -7.10
CA ALA A 756 4.58 20.88 -6.76
C ALA A 756 4.22 22.37 -6.94
N ARG A 757 3.50 22.72 -8.02
CA ARG A 757 3.03 24.10 -8.25
C ARG A 757 1.86 24.49 -7.34
N LYS A 758 0.85 23.63 -7.14
CA LYS A 758 -0.32 23.87 -6.24
C LYS A 758 0.13 24.24 -4.82
N ASN A 759 1.25 23.64 -4.37
CA ASN A 759 1.78 23.77 -3.00
C ASN A 759 2.98 24.70 -2.85
N PHE A 760 3.58 25.22 -3.92
CA PHE A 760 4.75 26.09 -3.80
C PHE A 760 4.47 27.33 -2.95
N GLY A 761 5.40 27.65 -2.05
CA GLY A 761 5.27 28.79 -1.11
C GLY A 761 4.35 28.55 0.09
N ARG A 762 3.54 27.48 0.12
CA ARG A 762 2.71 27.15 1.30
C ARG A 762 3.57 26.55 2.43
N PRO A 763 3.24 26.77 3.72
CA PRO A 763 3.96 26.19 4.85
C PRO A 763 3.58 24.71 5.13
N THR A 764 3.19 23.95 4.09
CA THR A 764 2.70 22.57 4.23
C THR A 764 3.82 21.53 4.10
N GLN A 765 3.63 20.33 4.68
CA GLN A 765 4.57 19.24 4.46
C GLN A 765 4.66 18.86 2.96
N VAL A 766 3.56 19.00 2.22
CA VAL A 766 3.52 18.82 0.75
C VAL A 766 4.54 19.70 0.03
N ALA A 767 4.64 20.98 0.40
CA ALA A 767 5.58 21.92 -0.22
C ALA A 767 7.06 21.53 -0.01
N SER A 768 7.39 20.83 1.08
CA SER A 768 8.75 20.31 1.30
C SER A 768 9.02 18.97 0.60
N LEU A 769 7.99 18.14 0.42
CA LEU A 769 8.05 16.88 -0.33
C LEU A 769 8.18 17.12 -1.85
N TYR A 770 7.36 18.02 -2.41
CA TYR A 770 7.29 18.31 -3.85
C TYR A 770 8.15 19.54 -4.22
N SER A 771 9.44 19.50 -3.86
CA SER A 771 10.40 20.60 -4.06
C SER A 771 11.11 20.61 -5.43
N LEU A 772 10.77 19.65 -6.30
CA LEU A 772 11.34 19.48 -7.64
C LEU A 772 10.28 19.68 -8.74
N LEU A 773 10.76 19.96 -9.94
CA LEU A 773 10.00 20.01 -11.20
C LEU A 773 10.77 19.17 -12.24
N PHE A 774 10.29 17.96 -12.51
CA PHE A 774 10.94 17.01 -13.43
C PHE A 774 10.65 17.38 -14.89
N SER A 775 11.68 17.36 -15.74
CA SER A 775 11.55 17.39 -17.21
C SER A 775 11.78 16.02 -17.85
N ALA A 776 12.48 15.12 -17.16
CA ALA A 776 12.59 13.71 -17.51
C ALA A 776 12.74 12.86 -16.24
N ASP A 777 12.07 11.71 -16.22
CA ASP A 777 12.33 10.64 -15.28
C ASP A 777 12.26 9.29 -16.00
N ARG A 778 13.18 8.39 -15.64
CA ARG A 778 13.26 7.03 -16.15
C ARG A 778 14.05 6.15 -15.21
N THR A 779 13.46 5.02 -14.86
CA THR A 779 14.15 3.97 -14.10
C THR A 779 13.98 2.61 -14.75
N THR A 780 15.05 1.81 -14.75
CA THR A 780 14.97 0.38 -15.05
C THR A 780 15.24 -0.44 -13.80
N HIS A 781 14.48 -1.51 -13.63
CA HIS A 781 14.60 -2.46 -12.52
C HIS A 781 14.75 -3.87 -13.09
N VAL A 782 15.86 -4.55 -12.78
CA VAL A 782 16.16 -5.89 -13.29
C VAL A 782 16.43 -6.84 -12.13
N VAL A 783 15.58 -7.85 -11.99
CA VAL A 783 15.66 -8.85 -10.92
C VAL A 783 15.86 -10.24 -11.52
N THR A 784 16.74 -11.04 -10.93
CA THR A 784 16.88 -12.47 -11.25
C THR A 784 16.75 -13.32 -10.00
N TYR A 785 16.02 -14.42 -10.12
CA TYR A 785 15.72 -15.35 -9.04
C TYR A 785 16.57 -16.62 -9.15
N ALA A 786 16.84 -17.26 -8.01
CA ALA A 786 17.50 -18.55 -7.95
C ALA A 786 16.80 -19.47 -6.93
N LYS A 787 16.92 -20.78 -7.15
CA LYS A 787 16.38 -21.81 -6.25
C LYS A 787 17.41 -22.12 -5.17
N ALA A 788 17.05 -21.98 -3.89
CA ALA A 788 17.91 -22.33 -2.76
C ALA A 788 17.78 -23.82 -2.39
N ALA A 789 18.59 -24.27 -1.42
CA ALA A 789 18.65 -25.67 -0.99
C ALA A 789 17.32 -26.21 -0.44
N ASN A 790 16.51 -25.37 0.21
CA ASN A 790 15.15 -25.71 0.69
C ASN A 790 14.11 -25.82 -0.44
N GLY A 791 14.51 -25.67 -1.70
CA GLY A 791 13.61 -25.77 -2.84
C GLY A 791 12.76 -24.53 -3.12
N ARG A 792 12.91 -23.43 -2.37
CA ARG A 792 12.22 -22.15 -2.65
C ARG A 792 13.05 -21.25 -3.57
N TYR A 793 12.36 -20.40 -4.31
CA TYR A 793 12.93 -19.33 -5.12
C TYR A 793 13.04 -18.04 -4.30
N TYR A 794 14.20 -17.40 -4.41
CA TYR A 794 14.50 -16.11 -3.81
C TYR A 794 15.13 -15.19 -4.85
N VAL A 795 15.08 -13.88 -4.59
CA VAL A 795 15.93 -12.91 -5.28
C VAL A 795 17.38 -13.33 -5.12
N ARG A 796 18.13 -13.35 -6.23
CA ARG A 796 19.59 -13.53 -6.25
C ARG A 796 20.31 -12.21 -6.52
N ARG A 797 19.75 -11.41 -7.42
CA ARG A 797 20.26 -10.07 -7.79
C ARG A 797 19.08 -9.17 -8.15
N SER A 798 19.05 -7.97 -7.59
CA SER A 798 18.17 -6.85 -7.97
C SER A 798 19.06 -5.67 -8.40
N VAL A 799 18.70 -4.98 -9.48
CA VAL A 799 19.45 -3.81 -9.99
C VAL A 799 18.48 -2.69 -10.35
N GLY A 800 18.71 -1.50 -9.78
CA GLY A 800 18.08 -0.25 -10.18
C GLY A 800 19.05 0.61 -10.98
N GLN A 801 18.55 1.21 -12.06
CA GLN A 801 19.23 2.29 -12.78
C GLN A 801 18.25 3.42 -13.05
N THR A 802 18.44 4.59 -12.43
CA THR A 802 17.65 5.80 -12.66
C THR A 802 18.44 6.82 -13.45
N ALA A 803 17.78 7.53 -14.36
CA ALA A 803 18.23 8.80 -14.91
C ALA A 803 17.07 9.80 -14.84
N ASN A 804 17.26 10.91 -14.12
CA ASN A 804 16.25 11.96 -14.01
C ASN A 804 16.83 13.37 -14.02
N ALA A 805 16.05 14.31 -14.56
CA ALA A 805 16.48 15.67 -14.82
C ALA A 805 15.31 16.65 -14.68
N GLY A 806 15.64 17.91 -14.43
CA GLY A 806 14.66 18.97 -14.23
C GLY A 806 15.26 20.19 -13.54
N ARG A 807 14.46 20.82 -12.69
CA ARG A 807 14.87 21.93 -11.82
C ARG A 807 14.15 21.87 -10.48
N SER A 808 14.69 22.47 -9.43
CA SER A 808 13.92 22.73 -8.21
C SER A 808 12.79 23.73 -8.48
N VAL A 809 11.82 23.81 -7.57
CA VAL A 809 10.80 24.87 -7.58
C VAL A 809 11.40 26.29 -7.45
N LYS A 810 12.67 26.42 -7.03
CA LYS A 810 13.46 27.66 -7.01
C LYS A 810 14.34 27.85 -8.26
N GLY A 811 14.10 27.10 -9.34
CA GLY A 811 14.75 27.26 -10.64
C GLY A 811 16.12 26.60 -10.81
N GLN A 812 16.77 26.13 -9.73
CA GLN A 812 18.10 25.49 -9.80
C GLN A 812 18.03 24.16 -10.58
N PRO A 813 18.79 23.96 -11.67
CA PRO A 813 18.71 22.76 -12.51
C PRO A 813 19.31 21.52 -11.83
N PHE A 814 18.84 20.34 -12.21
CA PHE A 814 19.47 19.07 -11.87
C PHE A 814 19.42 18.08 -13.05
N ASN A 815 20.44 17.23 -13.13
CA ASN A 815 20.48 16.02 -13.95
C ASN A 815 21.25 14.99 -13.11
N MET A 816 20.66 13.83 -12.85
CA MET A 816 21.24 12.83 -11.97
C MET A 816 21.08 11.43 -12.56
N GLN A 817 22.08 10.60 -12.32
CA GLN A 817 22.06 9.18 -12.65
C GLN A 817 22.43 8.39 -11.41
N SER A 818 21.73 7.29 -11.15
CA SER A 818 22.07 6.36 -10.07
C SER A 818 22.04 4.92 -10.55
N TYR A 819 22.97 4.13 -10.00
CA TYR A 819 23.05 2.68 -10.15
C TYR A 819 23.09 2.08 -8.77
N THR A 820 22.22 1.10 -8.50
CA THR A 820 22.24 0.30 -7.26
C THR A 820 22.12 -1.17 -7.64
N ALA A 821 23.00 -2.02 -7.14
CA ALA A 821 22.92 -3.46 -7.33
C ALA A 821 23.02 -4.20 -6.00
N HIS A 822 21.95 -4.93 -5.67
CA HIS A 822 21.86 -5.81 -4.51
C HIS A 822 22.09 -7.26 -4.95
N PHE A 823 22.90 -8.00 -4.19
CA PHE A 823 23.19 -9.41 -4.39
C PHE A 823 22.91 -10.16 -3.10
N PHE A 824 22.10 -11.22 -3.18
CA PHE A 824 21.48 -11.88 -2.03
C PHE A 824 22.04 -13.28 -1.80
N THR A 825 22.42 -13.56 -0.55
CA THR A 825 22.81 -14.87 -0.04
C THR A 825 21.87 -15.24 1.09
N ILE A 826 21.00 -16.25 0.89
CA ILE A 826 20.00 -16.64 1.91
C ILE A 826 20.69 -17.26 3.12
N LEU A 827 20.26 -16.86 4.32
CA LEU A 827 20.77 -17.34 5.59
C LEU A 827 19.93 -18.52 6.10
N PRO A 828 20.49 -19.45 6.89
CA PRO A 828 19.75 -20.63 7.39
C PRO A 828 18.53 -20.28 8.25
N GLU A 829 18.57 -19.14 8.96
CA GLU A 829 17.52 -18.69 9.87
C GLU A 829 17.25 -17.19 9.69
N ALA A 830 15.98 -16.80 9.77
CA ALA A 830 15.55 -15.40 9.81
C ALA A 830 16.14 -14.64 11.01
N GLY A 831 16.28 -15.32 12.15
CA GLY A 831 16.58 -14.73 13.45
C GLY A 831 15.39 -13.94 14.02
N PRO A 832 15.48 -13.51 15.29
CA PRO A 832 14.46 -12.69 15.91
C PRO A 832 14.26 -11.38 15.13
N PRO A 833 13.04 -10.80 15.12
CA PRO A 833 12.85 -9.44 14.63
C PRO A 833 13.73 -8.47 15.44
N PRO A 834 14.31 -7.43 14.81
CA PRO A 834 15.14 -6.48 15.54
C PRO A 834 14.30 -5.72 16.57
N LEU A 835 14.85 -5.56 17.77
CA LEU A 835 14.22 -4.75 18.83
C LEU A 835 13.96 -3.34 18.31
N LEU A 836 12.68 -2.97 18.21
CA LEU A 836 12.28 -1.58 17.97
C LEU A 836 12.71 -0.75 19.20
N PRO A 837 13.47 0.35 19.03
CA PRO A 837 13.87 1.19 20.15
C PRO A 837 12.63 1.78 20.83
N ALA A 838 12.58 1.68 22.16
CA ALA A 838 11.49 2.25 22.97
C ALA A 838 11.35 3.76 22.67
N ARG A 839 10.13 4.21 22.33
CA ARG A 839 9.90 5.50 21.65
C ARG A 839 10.44 6.73 22.39
N ASN A 840 10.59 6.65 23.72
CA ASN A 840 11.01 7.75 24.59
C ASN A 840 12.50 7.72 24.95
N GLN A 841 13.28 6.70 24.54
CA GLN A 841 14.73 6.81 24.60
C GLN A 841 15.19 7.79 23.50
N PRO A 842 16.12 8.72 23.79
CA PRO A 842 16.80 9.43 22.71
C PRO A 842 17.43 8.39 21.79
N ARG A 843 17.37 8.60 20.48
CA ARG A 843 18.04 7.71 19.52
C ARG A 843 19.52 7.70 19.84
N THR A 844 19.98 6.66 20.53
CA THR A 844 21.39 6.30 20.59
C THR A 844 21.89 6.28 19.15
N PRO A 845 22.96 7.02 18.82
CA PRO A 845 23.49 6.99 17.46
C PRO A 845 23.79 5.53 17.13
N ALA A 846 23.22 5.03 16.03
CA ALA A 846 23.40 3.63 15.64
C ALA A 846 24.91 3.34 15.61
N PRO A 847 25.38 2.26 16.25
CA PRO A 847 26.80 2.04 16.48
C PRO A 847 27.55 2.17 15.16
N ALA A 848 28.59 3.01 15.16
CA ALA A 848 29.24 3.47 13.95
C ALA A 848 29.61 2.28 13.06
N VAL A 849 28.96 2.18 11.90
CA VAL A 849 29.10 1.02 11.02
C VAL A 849 30.55 0.97 10.56
N PRO A 850 31.30 -0.10 10.87
CA PRO A 850 32.72 -0.12 10.65
C PRO A 850 33.03 -0.21 9.15
N ASP A 851 34.00 0.61 8.73
CA ASP A 851 34.77 0.38 7.51
C ASP A 851 36.06 -0.34 7.93
N ARG A 852 36.22 -1.60 7.48
CA ARG A 852 37.37 -2.45 7.77
C ARG A 852 38.08 -2.80 6.47
N PRO A 853 39.18 -2.10 6.13
CA PRO A 853 39.95 -2.39 4.92
C PRO A 853 40.40 -3.86 4.82
N GLU A 854 40.63 -4.54 5.95
CA GLU A 854 40.95 -5.97 6.03
C GLU A 854 39.77 -6.89 5.66
N PHE A 855 38.55 -6.51 6.00
CA PHE A 855 37.33 -7.18 5.49
C PHE A 855 37.22 -6.94 3.98
N TRP A 856 37.31 -5.70 3.53
CA TRP A 856 37.13 -5.36 2.11
C TRP A 856 38.25 -5.86 1.18
N ARG A 857 39.41 -6.27 1.71
CA ARG A 857 40.47 -7.00 0.99
C ARG A 857 40.21 -8.51 0.87
N SER A 858 39.45 -9.10 1.79
CA SER A 858 39.20 -10.54 1.87
C SER A 858 37.78 -10.94 1.42
N TYR A 859 36.83 -10.01 1.42
CA TYR A 859 35.45 -10.24 1.01
C TYR A 859 35.35 -10.57 -0.49
N GLN A 860 34.77 -11.74 -0.79
CA GLN A 860 34.50 -12.18 -2.15
C GLN A 860 33.29 -11.41 -2.71
N ARG A 861 33.57 -10.23 -3.27
CA ARG A 861 32.56 -9.43 -3.99
C ARG A 861 31.89 -10.29 -5.08
N PRO A 862 30.55 -10.33 -5.13
CA PRO A 862 29.82 -10.84 -6.29
C PRO A 862 30.32 -10.14 -7.57
N ALA A 863 30.29 -10.85 -8.70
CA ALA A 863 30.73 -10.29 -9.98
C ALA A 863 29.88 -9.08 -10.38
N LEU A 864 30.44 -7.88 -10.18
CA LEU A 864 29.96 -6.62 -10.73
C LEU A 864 30.10 -6.66 -12.27
N PRO A 865 29.15 -6.07 -13.02
CA PRO A 865 29.17 -6.03 -14.48
C PRO A 865 30.25 -5.07 -15.04
#